data_AF-A0A6N2L1C2-F1
#
_entry.id   AF-A0A6N2L1C2-F1
#
_cell.length_a   1.000
_cell.length_b   1.000
_cell.length_c   1.000
_cell.angle_alpha   90.00
_cell.angle_beta   90.00
_cell.angle_gamma   90.00
#
_symmetry.space_group_name_H-M   'P 1'
#
loop_
_entity.id
_entity.type
_entity.pdbx_description
1 polymer ?
#
loop_
_entity_poly.entity_id
_entity_poly.type
_entity_poly.pdbx_seq_one_letter_code
_entity_poly.pdbx_strand_id
1 'polypeptide(L)'
;MIMTDQDHDGSHIKGLLINFLHSFWPSLLKVPSFLVEFITPIVKATHRNGTVLSFYSMPEYESWKGSLAGNASSWSIKYYKTSKEGKAYFQSLDKHKKDFIWMDEQDGDAIELAFNRSKENWLRQYEPGTHLDQNQKLIKYRDFINKELILFSLADLQRSIPSMVDGLKPGQRKILFCSFKRNFVKEAKVSQFSGYVSEHSAYHHGEQSLASTIIGMAQDFVGSNNINLLLPNGQFGTRSVGGKDHASSRYIYTQLSPITRFLFPKDDDGLLDYLDEDGQTIERNWYMPIIPMVLVNGCEGIGTGWSTFIPNYNPRDVVANIRRLLNGEMMEPMNPWYRGFKGTIEKGASKEAGCSYTVNGVINEVNETTLRITELPVRRWTDDYRAFLNSVTEGNRDENGNLPKDPFVKDFRKYGDDAAVVFEVQLSEENMMAAKQEGLLKKFKFTTSISTSNMHLFDSAGVIKKYDNPEQILEEFFHLRLEHYEKRKKVLLENLEFELLKLENKVRFILGVVRGEITVNNRKRADLFLELHQKGFTPIPKKSKAVVAGATDDKEEAEDSPDVSGLRASDYDYLLSMAIGTLTLEKVQQLCADHDKLNGEVDILRKTTPTALWVKDLEALEMQLDALDKYDAEAEEARRKLKGDADGEAGFKVSKQAPKNPRKYTKKAS
;
A
#
# COMPACT_ATOMS: atom_id res chain seq x y z
N MET A 1 1.91 -18.38 -33.96
CA MET A 1 1.53 -16.97 -33.81
C MET A 1 1.14 -16.73 -32.36
N ILE A 2 1.80 -15.81 -31.68
CA ILE A 2 1.50 -15.41 -30.30
C ILE A 2 0.58 -14.20 -30.36
N MET A 3 -0.51 -14.23 -29.60
CA MET A 3 -1.44 -13.11 -29.44
C MET A 3 -1.64 -12.87 -27.94
N THR A 4 -1.14 -11.76 -27.43
CA THR A 4 -1.30 -11.35 -26.04
C THR A 4 -1.89 -9.96 -25.95
N ASP A 5 -2.25 -9.54 -24.75
CA ASP A 5 -2.39 -8.11 -24.47
C ASP A 5 -1.03 -7.42 -24.67
N GLN A 6 -1.07 -6.17 -25.13
CA GLN A 6 0.14 -5.37 -25.39
C GLN A 6 0.47 -4.57 -24.13
N ASP A 7 0.71 -5.34 -23.07
CA ASP A 7 1.10 -4.89 -21.74
C ASP A 7 2.34 -5.68 -21.27
N HIS A 8 2.80 -5.37 -20.07
CA HIS A 8 3.97 -6.01 -19.49
C HIS A 8 3.76 -7.52 -19.27
N ASP A 9 2.60 -7.93 -18.74
CA ASP A 9 2.31 -9.35 -18.48
C ASP A 9 2.17 -10.16 -19.78
N GLY A 10 1.64 -9.56 -20.85
CA GLY A 10 1.64 -10.14 -22.20
C GLY A 10 3.05 -10.34 -22.75
N SER A 11 3.94 -9.38 -22.53
CA SER A 11 5.37 -9.50 -22.89
C SER A 11 6.05 -10.65 -22.13
N HIS A 12 5.71 -10.84 -20.85
CA HIS A 12 6.17 -11.99 -20.07
C HIS A 12 5.68 -13.33 -20.64
N ILE A 13 4.41 -13.43 -21.05
CA ILE A 13 3.86 -14.64 -21.68
C ILE A 13 4.61 -14.97 -22.98
N LYS A 14 4.89 -13.96 -23.83
CA LYS A 14 5.71 -14.14 -25.04
C LYS A 14 7.08 -14.71 -24.67
N GLY A 15 7.74 -14.11 -23.67
CA GLY A 15 9.04 -14.56 -23.17
C GLY A 15 9.02 -16.01 -22.65
N LEU A 16 8.02 -16.38 -21.84
CA LEU A 16 7.87 -17.74 -21.31
C LEU A 16 7.69 -18.78 -22.44
N LEU A 17 6.93 -18.43 -23.47
CA LEU A 17 6.74 -19.32 -24.63
C LEU A 17 8.04 -19.44 -25.46
N ILE A 18 8.78 -18.34 -25.65
CA ILE A 18 10.11 -18.36 -26.28
C ILE A 18 11.05 -19.24 -25.47
N ASN A 19 11.10 -19.08 -24.15
CA ASN A 19 11.93 -19.89 -23.26
C ASN A 19 11.55 -21.37 -23.29
N PHE A 20 10.26 -21.69 -23.30
CA PHE A 20 9.76 -23.05 -23.44
C PHE A 20 10.27 -23.69 -24.75
N LEU A 21 10.10 -23.00 -25.88
CA LEU A 21 10.59 -23.48 -27.17
C LEU A 21 12.11 -23.58 -27.21
N HIS A 22 12.84 -22.61 -26.65
CA HIS A 22 14.29 -22.62 -26.56
C HIS A 22 14.80 -23.82 -25.74
N SER A 23 14.15 -24.10 -24.60
CA SER A 23 14.56 -25.16 -23.67
C SER A 23 14.34 -26.56 -24.24
N PHE A 24 13.24 -26.78 -24.95
CA PHE A 24 12.89 -28.11 -25.46
C PHE A 24 13.29 -28.35 -26.92
N TRP A 25 13.23 -27.31 -27.76
CA TRP A 25 13.45 -27.39 -29.20
C TRP A 25 14.13 -26.13 -29.76
N PRO A 26 15.39 -25.85 -29.40
CA PRO A 26 16.07 -24.61 -29.80
C PRO A 26 16.18 -24.48 -31.33
N SER A 27 16.23 -25.59 -32.06
CA SER A 27 16.26 -25.59 -33.53
C SER A 27 15.01 -24.98 -34.17
N LEU A 28 13.84 -25.00 -33.49
CA LEU A 28 12.61 -24.39 -34.01
C LEU A 28 12.70 -22.86 -34.05
N LEU A 29 13.41 -22.24 -33.11
CA LEU A 29 13.60 -20.79 -33.09
C LEU A 29 14.54 -20.31 -34.22
N LYS A 30 15.42 -21.20 -34.71
CA LYS A 30 16.31 -20.91 -35.85
C LYS A 30 15.59 -20.96 -37.20
N VAL A 31 14.40 -21.55 -37.26
CA VAL A 31 13.59 -21.58 -38.49
C VAL A 31 12.98 -20.19 -38.72
N PRO A 32 13.31 -19.49 -39.84
CA PRO A 32 12.79 -18.16 -40.10
C PRO A 32 11.26 -18.14 -40.10
N SER A 33 10.67 -17.15 -39.41
CA SER A 33 9.21 -16.97 -39.32
C SER A 33 8.44 -18.15 -38.70
N PHE A 34 9.09 -19.07 -37.98
CA PHE A 34 8.38 -20.09 -37.20
C PHE A 34 7.56 -19.45 -36.07
N LEU A 35 8.19 -18.54 -35.33
CA LEU A 35 7.54 -17.76 -34.29
C LEU A 35 7.18 -16.37 -34.82
N VAL A 36 5.92 -16.01 -34.65
CA VAL A 36 5.38 -14.73 -35.12
C VAL A 36 4.49 -14.14 -34.05
N GLU A 37 4.47 -12.82 -33.93
CA GLU A 37 3.67 -12.08 -32.98
C GLU A 37 2.57 -11.30 -33.72
N PHE A 38 1.41 -11.17 -33.08
CA PHE A 38 0.38 -10.23 -33.47
C PHE A 38 0.32 -9.05 -32.49
N ILE A 39 0.60 -7.85 -32.97
CA ILE A 39 0.52 -6.61 -32.19
C ILE A 39 -0.79 -5.87 -32.45
N THR A 40 -1.28 -5.17 -31.44
CA THR A 40 -2.42 -4.25 -31.53
C THR A 40 -2.01 -2.88 -31.00
N PRO A 41 -2.58 -1.77 -31.50
CA PRO A 41 -2.34 -0.46 -30.89
C PRO A 41 -2.71 -0.46 -29.41
N ILE A 42 -1.87 0.17 -28.58
CA ILE A 42 -2.10 0.36 -27.13
C ILE A 42 -2.99 1.59 -26.92
N VAL A 43 -2.70 2.67 -27.64
CA VAL A 43 -3.41 3.95 -27.54
C VAL A 43 -3.91 4.38 -28.90
N LYS A 44 -5.14 4.88 -28.95
CA LYS A 44 -5.67 5.59 -30.12
C LYS A 44 -6.04 7.01 -29.76
N ALA A 45 -5.52 7.96 -30.53
CA ALA A 45 -5.89 9.34 -30.45
C ALA A 45 -6.82 9.69 -31.62
N THR A 46 -8.03 10.13 -31.31
CA THR A 46 -9.02 10.56 -32.31
C THR A 46 -9.17 12.06 -32.26
N HIS A 47 -8.80 12.76 -33.32
CA HIS A 47 -9.01 14.19 -33.43
C HIS A 47 -10.47 14.52 -33.75
N ARG A 48 -10.94 15.71 -33.36
CA ARG A 48 -12.31 16.18 -33.66
C ARG A 48 -12.68 16.17 -35.15
N ASN A 49 -11.70 16.28 -36.05
CA ASN A 49 -11.93 16.18 -37.51
C ASN A 49 -12.05 14.74 -38.04
N GLY A 50 -12.02 13.73 -37.16
CA GLY A 50 -12.12 12.31 -37.52
C GLY A 50 -10.79 11.62 -37.83
N THR A 51 -9.65 12.31 -37.76
CA THR A 51 -8.32 11.69 -37.91
C THR A 51 -8.03 10.78 -36.73
N VAL A 52 -7.65 9.53 -36.98
CA VAL A 52 -7.30 8.56 -35.94
C VAL A 52 -5.82 8.20 -36.06
N LEU A 53 -5.06 8.47 -35.00
CA LEU A 53 -3.68 8.01 -34.83
C LEU A 53 -3.68 6.80 -33.90
N SER A 54 -2.86 5.81 -34.23
CA SER A 54 -2.73 4.56 -33.47
C SER A 54 -1.28 4.41 -33.06
N PHE A 55 -1.05 4.27 -31.76
CA PHE A 55 0.27 4.11 -31.16
C PHE A 55 0.42 2.69 -30.64
N TYR A 56 1.57 2.08 -30.91
CA TYR A 56 1.85 0.69 -30.53
C TYR A 56 2.78 0.59 -29.31
N SER A 57 3.23 1.72 -28.78
CA SER A 57 4.01 1.82 -27.55
C SER A 57 3.64 3.09 -26.77
N MET A 58 3.77 3.06 -25.45
CA MET A 58 3.58 4.25 -24.61
C MET A 58 4.62 5.36 -24.90
N PRO A 59 5.92 5.07 -25.10
CA PRO A 59 6.90 6.11 -25.45
C PRO A 59 6.57 6.87 -26.73
N GLU A 60 6.08 6.18 -27.77
CA GLU A 60 5.64 6.80 -29.03
C GLU A 60 4.47 7.76 -28.80
N TYR A 61 3.48 7.33 -28.01
CA TYR A 61 2.33 8.15 -27.63
C TYR A 61 2.75 9.38 -26.81
N GLU A 62 3.60 9.21 -25.80
CA GLU A 62 4.04 10.33 -24.95
C GLU A 62 4.90 11.33 -25.73
N SER A 63 5.77 10.87 -26.64
CA SER A 63 6.52 11.76 -27.53
C SER A 63 5.59 12.56 -28.45
N TRP A 64 4.55 11.93 -29.00
CA TRP A 64 3.53 12.61 -29.79
C TRP A 64 2.73 13.61 -28.94
N LYS A 65 2.31 13.21 -27.74
CA LYS A 65 1.57 14.06 -26.79
C LYS A 65 2.39 15.29 -26.40
N GLY A 66 3.69 15.12 -26.14
CA GLY A 66 4.63 16.21 -25.84
C GLY A 66 4.79 17.20 -27.01
N SER A 67 4.68 16.73 -28.25
CA SER A 67 4.76 17.59 -29.45
C SER A 67 3.53 18.50 -29.64
N LEU A 68 2.40 18.24 -28.96
CA LEU A 68 1.14 18.95 -29.18
C LEU A 68 1.05 20.33 -28.51
N ALA A 69 2.02 20.74 -27.68
CA ALA A 69 2.19 22.08 -27.11
C ALA A 69 0.90 22.81 -26.65
N GLY A 70 -0.08 22.08 -26.09
CA GLY A 70 -1.36 22.63 -25.60
C GLY A 70 -2.61 22.35 -26.44
N ASN A 71 -2.49 21.77 -27.64
CA ASN A 71 -3.64 21.36 -28.47
C ASN A 71 -4.28 20.01 -28.08
N ALA A 72 -3.92 19.45 -26.91
CA ALA A 72 -4.38 18.13 -26.46
C ALA A 72 -5.91 18.03 -26.31
N SER A 73 -6.61 19.13 -26.01
CA SER A 73 -8.07 19.18 -25.83
C SER A 73 -8.89 18.90 -27.11
N SER A 74 -8.23 18.92 -28.27
CA SER A 74 -8.82 18.60 -29.57
C SER A 74 -8.78 17.10 -29.91
N TRP A 75 -8.14 16.29 -29.06
CA TRP A 75 -7.98 14.85 -29.23
C TRP A 75 -8.71 14.08 -28.12
N SER A 76 -9.45 13.05 -28.51
CA SER A 76 -9.99 12.05 -27.59
C SER A 76 -9.04 10.86 -27.57
N ILE A 77 -8.48 10.57 -26.40
CA ILE A 77 -7.56 9.45 -26.18
C ILE A 77 -8.35 8.27 -25.63
N LYS A 78 -8.13 7.10 -26.22
CA LYS A 78 -8.81 5.89 -25.82
C LYS A 78 -7.86 4.69 -25.86
N TYR A 79 -7.91 3.90 -24.79
CA TYR A 79 -7.19 2.64 -24.62
C TYR A 79 -8.18 1.51 -24.95
N TYR A 80 -8.22 0.98 -26.18
CA TYR A 80 -9.22 -0.02 -26.62
C TYR A 80 -8.62 -1.31 -27.17
N LYS A 81 -9.43 -2.38 -27.02
CA LYS A 81 -9.66 -3.43 -28.01
C LYS A 81 -11.17 -3.55 -28.29
N THR A 82 -11.66 -3.29 -29.51
CA THR A 82 -13.06 -3.59 -29.89
C THR A 82 -13.17 -4.68 -30.96
N SER A 83 -14.30 -5.40 -31.00
CA SER A 83 -14.56 -6.48 -31.96
C SER A 83 -14.69 -6.02 -33.41
N LYS A 84 -15.16 -4.78 -33.64
CA LYS A 84 -15.21 -4.17 -34.98
C LYS A 84 -13.81 -3.90 -35.53
N GLU A 85 -12.87 -3.51 -34.67
CA GLU A 85 -11.48 -3.27 -35.05
C GLU A 85 -10.71 -4.55 -35.28
N GLY A 86 -11.02 -5.63 -34.56
CA GLY A 86 -10.39 -6.94 -34.77
C GLY A 86 -10.43 -7.37 -36.23
N LYS A 87 -11.59 -7.22 -36.89
CA LYS A 87 -11.71 -7.51 -38.33
C LYS A 87 -10.78 -6.65 -39.19
N ALA A 88 -10.66 -5.35 -38.87
CA ALA A 88 -9.78 -4.43 -39.59
C ALA A 88 -8.29 -4.79 -39.40
N TYR A 89 -7.90 -5.26 -38.20
CA TYR A 89 -6.54 -5.72 -37.94
C TYR A 89 -6.18 -6.96 -38.75
N PHE A 90 -7.07 -7.94 -38.84
CA PHE A 90 -6.88 -9.13 -39.67
C PHE A 90 -6.91 -8.83 -41.18
N GLN A 91 -7.68 -7.82 -41.61
CA GLN A 91 -7.64 -7.34 -43.01
C GLN A 91 -6.28 -6.71 -43.37
N SER A 92 -5.63 -6.07 -42.39
CA SER A 92 -4.28 -5.51 -42.53
C SER A 92 -3.26 -6.32 -41.72
N LEU A 93 -3.30 -7.66 -41.84
CA LEU A 93 -2.49 -8.57 -41.02
C LEU A 93 -1.00 -8.26 -41.15
N ASP A 94 -0.50 -7.91 -42.34
CA ASP A 94 0.91 -7.61 -42.58
C ASP A 94 1.46 -6.39 -41.80
N LYS A 95 0.57 -5.51 -41.31
CA LYS A 95 0.94 -4.39 -40.43
C LYS A 95 0.98 -4.78 -38.95
N HIS A 96 0.23 -5.81 -38.57
CA HIS A 96 0.05 -6.25 -37.19
C HIS A 96 0.86 -7.52 -36.89
N LYS A 97 1.32 -8.23 -37.92
CA LYS A 97 2.17 -9.41 -37.81
C LYS A 97 3.64 -8.98 -37.79
N LYS A 98 4.38 -9.50 -36.82
CA LYS A 98 5.82 -9.41 -36.75
C LYS A 98 6.46 -10.79 -36.70
N ASP A 99 7.59 -10.93 -37.38
CA ASP A 99 8.32 -12.19 -37.45
C ASP A 99 9.52 -12.14 -36.51
N PHE A 100 9.66 -13.15 -35.64
CA PHE A 100 10.89 -13.31 -34.88
C PHE A 100 11.97 -13.93 -35.76
N ILE A 101 13.20 -13.43 -35.61
CA ILE A 101 14.37 -13.91 -36.34
C ILE A 101 15.50 -14.28 -35.39
N TRP A 102 16.12 -15.42 -35.66
CA TRP A 102 17.37 -15.84 -35.04
C TRP A 102 18.54 -15.37 -35.89
N MET A 103 19.41 -14.54 -35.33
CA MET A 103 20.56 -13.97 -36.03
C MET A 103 21.83 -14.78 -35.76
N ASP A 104 22.11 -15.07 -34.49
CA ASP A 104 23.32 -15.73 -34.00
C ASP A 104 23.06 -16.37 -32.63
N GLU A 105 24.04 -17.07 -32.06
CA GLU A 105 23.87 -17.73 -30.76
C GLU A 105 23.68 -16.75 -29.59
N GLN A 106 23.95 -15.45 -29.76
CA GLN A 106 23.71 -14.45 -28.70
C GLN A 106 22.21 -14.28 -28.41
N ASP A 107 21.34 -14.62 -29.37
CA ASP A 107 19.90 -14.69 -29.14
C ASP A 107 19.55 -15.77 -28.11
N GLY A 108 20.23 -16.91 -28.15
CA GLY A 108 20.11 -17.97 -27.14
C GLY A 108 20.63 -17.55 -25.78
N ASP A 109 21.82 -16.95 -25.74
CA ASP A 109 22.42 -16.41 -24.51
C ASP A 109 21.50 -15.39 -23.83
N ALA A 110 20.84 -14.52 -24.60
CA ALA A 110 19.89 -13.54 -24.08
C ALA A 110 18.63 -14.20 -23.50
N ILE A 111 18.11 -15.26 -24.13
CA ILE A 111 16.97 -16.02 -23.60
C ILE A 111 17.37 -16.70 -22.28
N GLU A 112 18.51 -17.37 -22.24
CA GLU A 112 19.00 -18.00 -21.02
C GLU A 112 19.21 -16.99 -19.89
N LEU A 113 19.81 -15.84 -20.19
CA LEU A 113 19.99 -14.75 -19.23
C LEU A 113 18.65 -14.32 -18.60
N ALA A 114 17.61 -14.13 -19.41
CA ALA A 114 16.31 -13.66 -18.94
C ALA A 114 15.55 -14.67 -18.06
N PHE A 115 15.83 -15.97 -18.19
CA PHE A 115 15.12 -17.04 -17.49
C PHE A 115 15.96 -17.82 -16.46
N ASN A 116 17.26 -17.55 -16.36
CA ASN A 116 18.14 -18.14 -15.34
C ASN A 116 18.22 -17.26 -14.07
N ARG A 117 18.94 -17.71 -13.03
CA ARG A 117 18.87 -17.13 -11.66
C ARG A 117 19.57 -15.77 -11.47
N SER A 118 20.51 -15.38 -12.33
CA SER A 118 21.39 -14.21 -12.11
C SER A 118 21.03 -13.01 -13.00
N LYS A 119 19.85 -12.41 -12.78
CA LYS A 119 19.28 -11.34 -13.62
C LYS A 119 19.63 -9.92 -13.17
N GLU A 120 20.27 -9.77 -12.01
CA GLU A 120 20.48 -8.46 -11.37
C GLU A 120 21.33 -7.51 -12.23
N ASN A 121 22.45 -7.99 -12.77
CA ASN A 121 23.36 -7.18 -13.58
C ASN A 121 22.71 -6.70 -14.88
N TRP A 122 21.87 -7.55 -15.48
CA TRP A 122 21.12 -7.22 -16.68
C TRP A 122 20.16 -6.06 -16.43
N LEU A 123 19.43 -6.09 -15.31
CA LEU A 123 18.49 -5.03 -14.94
C LEU A 123 19.19 -3.73 -14.55
N ARG A 124 20.40 -3.79 -13.97
CA ARG A 124 21.22 -2.60 -13.68
C ARG A 124 21.75 -1.89 -14.93
N GLN A 125 21.88 -2.59 -16.05
CA GLN A 125 22.37 -2.04 -17.31
C GLN A 125 21.27 -1.39 -18.17
N TYR A 126 20.00 -1.46 -17.73
CA TYR A 126 18.90 -0.84 -18.46
C TYR A 126 19.03 0.69 -18.47
N GLU A 127 18.96 1.27 -19.68
CA GLU A 127 18.89 2.70 -19.87
C GLU A 127 17.42 3.13 -20.09
N PRO A 128 16.86 4.02 -19.24
CA PRO A 128 15.50 4.53 -19.39
C PRO A 128 15.24 5.09 -20.80
N GLY A 129 14.09 4.73 -21.37
CA GLY A 129 13.72 5.10 -22.74
C GLY A 129 14.07 4.05 -23.79
N THR A 130 14.85 3.02 -23.44
CA THR A 130 15.09 1.86 -24.29
C THR A 130 13.80 1.07 -24.47
N HIS A 131 13.27 1.04 -25.69
CA HIS A 131 12.07 0.29 -26.06
C HIS A 131 12.20 -0.34 -27.45
N LEU A 132 11.38 -1.35 -27.72
CA LEU A 132 11.36 -1.99 -29.03
C LEU A 132 10.72 -1.06 -30.07
N ASP A 133 11.39 -0.85 -31.21
CA ASP A 133 10.85 -0.09 -32.32
C ASP A 133 9.68 -0.85 -32.96
N GLN A 134 8.47 -0.33 -32.75
CA GLN A 134 7.27 -1.00 -33.19
C GLN A 134 7.02 -0.90 -34.72
N ASN A 135 7.82 -0.13 -35.47
CA ASN A 135 7.69 -0.03 -36.93
C ASN A 135 8.39 -1.18 -37.68
N GLN A 136 9.29 -1.91 -37.02
CA GLN A 136 10.04 -2.99 -37.65
C GLN A 136 9.19 -4.25 -37.77
N LYS A 137 9.22 -4.87 -38.97
CA LYS A 137 8.53 -6.14 -39.24
C LYS A 137 9.23 -7.35 -38.63
N LEU A 138 10.54 -7.25 -38.42
CA LEU A 138 11.38 -8.32 -37.90
C LEU A 138 11.82 -7.96 -36.49
N ILE A 139 11.70 -8.91 -35.56
CA ILE A 139 12.14 -8.76 -34.17
C ILE A 139 13.25 -9.77 -33.91
N LYS A 140 14.44 -9.30 -33.51
CA LYS A 140 15.50 -10.18 -33.03
C LYS A 140 15.16 -10.64 -31.62
N TYR A 141 15.41 -11.90 -31.29
CA TYR A 141 15.13 -12.41 -29.94
C TYR A 141 15.85 -11.58 -28.87
N ARG A 142 17.13 -11.25 -29.05
CA ARG A 142 17.87 -10.39 -28.11
C ARG A 142 17.28 -8.98 -27.95
N ASP A 143 16.72 -8.40 -29.02
CA ASP A 143 16.09 -7.07 -28.96
C ASP A 143 14.77 -7.17 -28.18
N PHE A 144 13.98 -8.22 -28.40
CA PHE A 144 12.80 -8.48 -27.59
C PHE A 144 13.14 -8.64 -26.10
N ILE A 145 14.15 -9.45 -25.77
CA ILE A 145 14.58 -9.62 -24.37
C ILE A 145 14.99 -8.26 -23.77
N ASN A 146 15.93 -7.56 -24.41
CA ASN A 146 16.57 -6.37 -23.84
C ASN A 146 15.77 -5.07 -23.98
N LYS A 147 14.69 -5.04 -24.77
CA LYS A 147 13.91 -3.81 -25.04
C LYS A 147 12.42 -3.94 -24.76
N GLU A 148 11.90 -5.15 -24.56
CA GLU A 148 10.48 -5.38 -24.26
C GLU A 148 10.30 -6.22 -22.98
N LEU A 149 10.92 -7.41 -22.91
CA LEU A 149 10.82 -8.26 -21.71
C LEU A 149 11.43 -7.62 -20.47
N ILE A 150 12.52 -6.84 -20.63
CA ILE A 150 13.13 -6.10 -19.52
C ILE A 150 12.16 -5.12 -18.87
N LEU A 151 11.23 -4.53 -19.63
CA LEU A 151 10.23 -3.60 -19.12
C LEU A 151 9.25 -4.31 -18.19
N PHE A 152 8.89 -5.56 -18.52
CA PHE A 152 8.14 -6.42 -17.61
C PHE A 152 8.93 -6.70 -16.34
N SER A 153 10.21 -7.07 -16.45
CA SER A 153 11.04 -7.36 -15.28
C SER A 153 11.19 -6.16 -14.34
N LEU A 154 11.28 -4.94 -14.88
CA LEU A 154 11.30 -3.70 -14.11
C LEU A 154 9.94 -3.41 -13.45
N ALA A 155 8.84 -3.53 -14.19
CA ALA A 155 7.49 -3.37 -13.66
C ALA A 155 7.19 -4.41 -12.56
N ASP A 156 7.67 -5.64 -12.73
CA ASP A 156 7.56 -6.73 -11.77
C ASP A 156 8.31 -6.42 -10.47
N LEU A 157 9.51 -5.82 -10.56
CA LEU A 157 10.22 -5.34 -9.38
C LEU A 157 9.48 -4.22 -8.67
N GLN A 158 9.04 -3.21 -9.42
CA GLN A 158 8.30 -2.05 -8.88
C GLN A 158 7.02 -2.47 -8.15
N ARG A 159 6.28 -3.45 -8.67
CA ARG A 159 5.05 -3.96 -8.02
C ARG A 159 5.33 -4.90 -6.86
N SER A 160 6.51 -5.52 -6.78
CA SER A 160 6.82 -6.59 -5.83
C SER A 160 7.63 -6.15 -4.61
N ILE A 161 8.54 -5.18 -4.79
CA ILE A 161 9.41 -4.65 -3.73
C ILE A 161 8.90 -3.25 -3.32
N PRO A 162 8.71 -2.97 -2.03
CA PRO A 162 8.25 -1.66 -1.58
C PRO A 162 9.37 -0.61 -1.55
N SER A 163 8.98 0.64 -1.38
CA SER A 163 9.92 1.74 -1.08
C SER A 163 10.29 1.74 0.40
N MET A 164 11.54 2.11 0.72
CA MET A 164 11.96 2.31 2.11
C MET A 164 11.21 3.45 2.80
N VAL A 165 10.67 4.41 2.04
CA VAL A 165 10.07 5.63 2.59
C VAL A 165 8.75 5.35 3.30
N ASP A 166 7.80 4.71 2.59
CA ASP A 166 6.49 4.37 3.16
C ASP A 166 6.32 2.88 3.47
N GLY A 167 7.24 2.02 3.04
CA GLY A 167 7.08 0.57 3.17
C GLY A 167 5.94 -0.02 2.33
N LEU A 168 5.39 0.74 1.38
CA LEU A 168 4.24 0.33 0.57
C LEU A 168 4.67 -0.06 -0.84
N LYS A 169 3.99 -1.08 -1.36
CA LYS A 169 3.97 -1.39 -2.80
C LYS A 169 3.01 -0.45 -3.52
N PRO A 170 3.15 -0.22 -4.84
CA PRO A 170 2.28 0.69 -5.59
C PRO A 170 0.77 0.44 -5.39
N GLY A 171 0.34 -0.83 -5.41
CA GLY A 171 -1.07 -1.17 -5.17
C GLY A 171 -1.58 -0.75 -3.78
N GLN A 172 -0.75 -0.88 -2.74
CA GLN A 172 -1.08 -0.44 -1.38
C GLN A 172 -1.10 1.09 -1.29
N ARG A 173 -0.20 1.76 -2.02
CA ARG A 173 -0.14 3.22 -2.10
C ARG A 173 -1.35 3.83 -2.79
N LYS A 174 -1.82 3.21 -3.88
CA LYS A 174 -3.07 3.55 -4.58
C LYS A 174 -4.28 3.47 -3.64
N ILE A 175 -4.36 2.40 -2.83
CA ILE A 175 -5.40 2.23 -1.81
C ILE A 175 -5.34 3.35 -0.75
N LEU A 176 -4.14 3.67 -0.25
CA LEU A 176 -3.98 4.72 0.75
C LEU A 176 -4.31 6.11 0.18
N PHE A 177 -3.89 6.40 -1.04
CA PHE A 177 -4.24 7.62 -1.77
C PHE A 177 -5.75 7.81 -1.89
N CYS A 178 -6.46 6.81 -2.37
CA CYS A 178 -7.91 6.85 -2.48
C CYS A 178 -8.58 6.97 -1.10
N SER A 179 -8.03 6.34 -0.05
CA SER A 179 -8.52 6.48 1.32
C SER A 179 -8.43 7.93 1.81
N PHE A 180 -7.33 8.61 1.50
CA PHE A 180 -7.11 10.02 1.84
C PHE A 180 -7.97 10.97 1.00
N LYS A 181 -8.05 10.73 -0.31
CA LYS A 181 -8.83 11.53 -1.26
C LYS A 181 -10.31 11.62 -0.87
N ARG A 182 -10.91 10.50 -0.46
CA ARG A 182 -12.33 10.45 -0.05
C ARG A 182 -12.58 10.76 1.42
N ASN A 183 -11.53 11.06 2.21
CA ASN A 183 -11.59 11.16 3.66
C ASN A 183 -12.30 9.95 4.30
N PHE A 184 -11.70 8.76 4.16
CA PHE A 184 -12.33 7.47 4.42
C PHE A 184 -12.55 7.14 5.92
N VAL A 185 -13.36 7.96 6.59
CA VAL A 185 -13.69 7.85 8.01
C VAL A 185 -14.95 6.99 8.25
N LYS A 186 -15.89 7.02 7.31
CA LYS A 186 -17.10 6.19 7.36
C LYS A 186 -16.85 4.87 6.65
N GLU A 187 -17.17 3.77 7.32
CA GLU A 187 -17.03 2.44 6.76
C GLU A 187 -17.77 2.24 5.43
N ALA A 188 -17.14 1.47 4.55
CA ALA A 188 -17.68 1.04 3.27
C ALA A 188 -17.31 -0.41 3.00
N LYS A 189 -18.09 -1.09 2.15
CA LYS A 189 -17.77 -2.46 1.73
C LYS A 189 -16.44 -2.48 1.00
N VAL A 190 -15.63 -3.52 1.24
CA VAL A 190 -14.33 -3.69 0.55
C VAL A 190 -14.51 -3.72 -0.97
N SER A 191 -15.55 -4.39 -1.48
CA SER A 191 -15.89 -4.41 -2.90
C SER A 191 -16.19 -3.02 -3.49
N GLN A 192 -16.97 -2.20 -2.79
CA GLN A 192 -17.27 -0.82 -3.23
C GLN A 192 -16.01 0.05 -3.19
N PHE A 193 -15.18 -0.12 -2.16
CA PHE A 193 -13.94 0.62 -2.05
C PHE A 193 -12.92 0.20 -3.11
N SER A 194 -12.83 -1.09 -3.45
CA SER A 194 -12.00 -1.60 -4.54
C SER A 194 -12.36 -0.95 -5.89
N GLY A 195 -13.65 -0.87 -6.22
CA GLY A 195 -14.11 -0.16 -7.43
C GLY A 195 -13.74 1.33 -7.43
N TYR A 196 -13.90 2.01 -6.29
CA TYR A 196 -13.47 3.41 -6.13
C TYR A 196 -11.95 3.59 -6.33
N VAL A 197 -11.14 2.67 -5.80
CA VAL A 197 -9.68 2.69 -5.99
C VAL A 197 -9.33 2.48 -7.46
N SER A 198 -9.96 1.49 -8.10
CA SER A 198 -9.76 1.18 -9.52
C SER A 198 -9.99 2.41 -10.41
N GLU A 199 -11.12 3.10 -10.21
CA GLU A 199 -11.48 4.31 -10.96
C GLU A 199 -10.55 5.50 -10.67
N HIS A 200 -10.20 5.74 -9.40
CA HIS A 200 -9.52 6.97 -9.02
C HIS A 200 -8.00 6.90 -9.00
N SER A 201 -7.41 5.72 -9.17
CA SER A 201 -5.95 5.52 -9.13
C SER A 201 -5.38 4.86 -10.39
N ALA A 202 -6.17 4.71 -11.46
CA ALA A 202 -5.77 4.03 -12.70
C ALA A 202 -5.16 2.64 -12.42
N TYR A 203 -5.88 1.78 -11.69
CA TYR A 203 -5.38 0.45 -11.36
C TYR A 203 -5.75 -0.57 -12.44
N HIS A 204 -4.75 -1.18 -13.08
CA HIS A 204 -4.98 -2.03 -14.27
C HIS A 204 -4.98 -3.54 -14.02
N HIS A 205 -4.67 -4.02 -12.81
CA HIS A 205 -4.52 -5.47 -12.52
C HIS A 205 -5.77 -6.16 -11.96
N GLY A 206 -6.95 -5.54 -12.13
CA GLY A 206 -8.23 -6.10 -11.73
C GLY A 206 -8.61 -5.93 -10.25
N GLU A 207 -9.90 -5.75 -10.01
CA GLU A 207 -10.47 -5.44 -8.68
C GLU A 207 -10.31 -6.56 -7.64
N GLN A 208 -10.12 -7.80 -8.08
CA GLN A 208 -9.89 -8.94 -7.18
C GLN A 208 -8.55 -8.79 -6.45
N SER A 209 -7.49 -8.43 -7.18
CA SER A 209 -6.17 -8.17 -6.60
C SER A 209 -6.22 -6.99 -5.62
N LEU A 210 -6.93 -5.91 -5.97
CA LEU A 210 -7.17 -4.78 -5.08
C LEU A 210 -7.91 -5.19 -3.80
N ALA A 211 -8.99 -5.97 -3.91
CA ALA A 211 -9.75 -6.41 -2.76
C ALA A 211 -8.88 -7.25 -1.79
N SER A 212 -8.09 -8.18 -2.32
CA SER A 212 -7.12 -8.94 -1.51
C SER A 212 -6.06 -8.05 -0.86
N THR A 213 -5.59 -7.02 -1.57
CA THR A 213 -4.62 -6.05 -1.03
C THR A 213 -5.23 -5.22 0.10
N ILE A 214 -6.47 -4.74 -0.05
CA ILE A 214 -7.22 -4.02 0.99
C ILE A 214 -7.38 -4.89 2.24
N ILE A 215 -7.73 -6.17 2.06
CA ILE A 215 -7.87 -7.12 3.16
C ILE A 215 -6.53 -7.29 3.90
N GLY A 216 -5.43 -7.51 3.16
CA GLY A 216 -4.10 -7.63 3.76
C GLY A 216 -3.64 -6.39 4.54
N MET A 217 -3.97 -5.18 4.07
CA MET A 217 -3.69 -3.93 4.79
C MET A 217 -4.53 -3.73 6.06
N ALA A 218 -5.65 -4.43 6.17
CA ALA A 218 -6.56 -4.35 7.31
C ALA A 218 -6.35 -5.45 8.36
N GLN A 219 -5.72 -6.57 7.99
CA GLN A 219 -5.49 -7.71 8.88
C GLN A 219 -4.70 -7.32 10.14
N ASP A 220 -5.13 -7.86 11.29
CA ASP A 220 -4.65 -7.51 12.63
C ASP A 220 -4.29 -8.74 13.50
N PHE A 221 -4.27 -9.95 12.92
CA PHE A 221 -3.91 -11.17 13.66
C PHE A 221 -2.38 -11.28 13.87
N VAL A 222 -1.98 -12.05 14.88
CA VAL A 222 -0.55 -12.25 15.25
C VAL A 222 0.26 -12.76 14.04
N GLY A 223 1.31 -12.01 13.68
CA GLY A 223 2.17 -12.31 12.53
C GLY A 223 1.78 -11.62 11.22
N SER A 224 0.74 -10.77 11.23
CA SER A 224 0.36 -9.87 10.13
C SER A 224 0.95 -8.46 10.33
N ASN A 225 0.13 -7.41 10.41
CA ASN A 225 0.57 -6.02 10.59
C ASN A 225 0.73 -5.68 12.08
N ASN A 226 1.83 -5.00 12.46
CA ASN A 226 1.92 -4.41 13.80
C ASN A 226 0.96 -3.21 13.92
N ILE A 227 0.87 -2.40 12.87
CA ILE A 227 -0.11 -1.33 12.74
C ILE A 227 -0.85 -1.49 11.41
N ASN A 228 -2.08 -1.97 11.46
CA ASN A 228 -2.97 -2.04 10.31
C ASN A 228 -3.47 -0.64 9.92
N LEU A 229 -3.25 -0.25 8.66
CA LEU A 229 -3.60 1.09 8.16
C LEU A 229 -5.11 1.24 7.90
N LEU A 230 -5.80 0.12 7.72
CA LEU A 230 -7.24 0.01 7.55
C LEU A 230 -7.82 -0.85 8.68
N LEU A 231 -9.09 -0.62 9.06
CA LEU A 231 -9.75 -1.42 10.09
C LEU A 231 -10.43 -2.66 9.49
N PRO A 232 -10.32 -3.83 10.16
CA PRO A 232 -10.97 -5.07 9.74
C PRO A 232 -12.41 -5.16 10.28
N ASN A 233 -13.36 -4.41 9.71
CA ASN A 233 -14.76 -4.45 10.15
C ASN A 233 -15.49 -5.66 9.54
N GLY A 234 -15.34 -6.83 10.16
CA GLY A 234 -15.91 -8.11 9.74
C GLY A 234 -14.86 -9.23 9.80
N GLN A 235 -15.08 -10.32 9.07
CA GLN A 235 -14.12 -11.43 9.02
C GLN A 235 -13.03 -11.16 7.95
N PHE A 236 -11.90 -10.58 8.36
CA PHE A 236 -10.75 -10.28 7.49
C PHE A 236 -9.70 -11.41 7.45
N GLY A 237 -10.05 -12.55 8.04
CA GLY A 237 -9.20 -13.72 8.16
C GLY A 237 -8.43 -13.72 9.47
N THR A 238 -7.96 -14.90 9.85
CA THR A 238 -7.43 -15.16 11.17
C THR A 238 -6.09 -15.87 11.06
N ARG A 239 -5.41 -16.02 12.20
CA ARG A 239 -4.16 -16.79 12.25
C ARG A 239 -4.36 -18.30 12.01
N SER A 240 -5.59 -18.79 11.90
CA SER A 240 -5.87 -20.21 11.66
C SER A 240 -5.29 -20.69 10.33
N VAL A 241 -5.37 -19.87 9.28
CA VAL A 241 -4.83 -20.15 7.94
C VAL A 241 -4.05 -18.97 7.35
N GLY A 242 -3.59 -18.06 8.22
CA GLY A 242 -2.83 -16.87 7.81
C GLY A 242 -3.64 -15.90 6.97
N GLY A 243 -4.90 -15.66 7.35
CA GLY A 243 -5.77 -14.66 6.73
C GLY A 243 -6.53 -15.13 5.49
N LYS A 244 -6.31 -16.37 5.01
CA LYS A 244 -6.98 -16.94 3.83
C LYS A 244 -8.46 -17.29 4.05
N ASP A 245 -8.88 -17.35 5.30
CA ASP A 245 -10.25 -17.56 5.78
C ASP A 245 -11.07 -16.27 5.85
N HIS A 246 -10.59 -15.19 5.23
CA HIS A 246 -11.35 -13.95 5.11
C HIS A 246 -12.69 -14.20 4.38
N ALA A 247 -13.72 -13.47 4.78
CA ALA A 247 -15.00 -13.50 4.08
C ALA A 247 -14.91 -12.79 2.72
N SER A 248 -15.91 -13.01 1.86
CA SER A 248 -15.98 -12.31 0.57
C SER A 248 -16.00 -10.79 0.76
N SER A 249 -15.30 -10.05 -0.11
CA SER A 249 -15.23 -8.58 -0.13
C SER A 249 -16.59 -7.87 -0.24
N ARG A 250 -17.66 -8.61 -0.55
CA ARG A 250 -19.05 -8.13 -0.59
C ARG A 250 -19.71 -8.03 0.80
N TYR A 251 -19.20 -8.75 1.80
CA TYR A 251 -19.79 -8.86 3.13
C TYR A 251 -18.98 -8.18 4.23
N ILE A 252 -17.73 -7.81 3.96
CA ILE A 252 -16.84 -7.16 4.90
C ILE A 252 -16.70 -5.67 4.60
N TYR A 253 -16.53 -4.89 5.66
CA TYR A 253 -16.43 -3.44 5.63
C TYR A 253 -15.04 -3.02 6.11
N THR A 254 -14.59 -1.88 5.64
CA THR A 254 -13.35 -1.29 6.11
C THR A 254 -13.47 0.22 6.13
N GLN A 255 -12.53 0.86 6.81
CA GLN A 255 -12.32 2.30 6.86
C GLN A 255 -10.86 2.56 7.24
N LEU A 256 -10.43 3.81 7.10
CA LEU A 256 -9.10 4.21 7.52
C LEU A 256 -8.94 4.03 9.04
N SER A 257 -7.86 3.39 9.48
CA SER A 257 -7.54 3.32 10.91
C SER A 257 -7.24 4.73 11.44
N PRO A 258 -7.76 5.14 12.62
CA PRO A 258 -7.53 6.47 13.17
C PRO A 258 -6.05 6.84 13.26
N ILE A 259 -5.20 5.88 13.68
CA ILE A 259 -3.74 6.05 13.79
C ILE A 259 -3.07 6.40 12.46
N THR A 260 -3.67 6.02 11.32
CA THR A 260 -3.07 6.21 9.99
C THR A 260 -2.87 7.70 9.66
N ARG A 261 -3.74 8.61 10.10
CA ARG A 261 -3.53 10.06 9.88
C ARG A 261 -2.51 10.70 10.82
N PHE A 262 -2.18 10.05 11.93
CA PHE A 262 -1.05 10.44 12.76
C PHE A 262 0.26 9.94 12.15
N LEU A 263 0.24 8.73 11.55
CA LEU A 263 1.38 8.20 10.81
C LEU A 263 1.68 8.99 9.54
N PHE A 264 0.64 9.43 8.81
CA PHE A 264 0.73 10.18 7.56
C PHE A 264 0.02 11.54 7.71
N PRO A 265 0.72 12.55 8.25
CA PRO A 265 0.13 13.86 8.52
C PRO A 265 -0.43 14.51 7.24
N LYS A 266 -1.61 15.11 7.36
CA LYS A 266 -2.25 15.80 6.23
C LYS A 266 -1.42 16.98 5.71
N ASP A 267 -0.63 17.62 6.57
CA ASP A 267 0.20 18.75 6.18
C ASP A 267 1.34 18.35 5.23
N ASP A 268 1.74 17.07 5.24
CA ASP A 268 2.74 16.54 4.31
C ASP A 268 2.12 16.25 2.93
N ASP A 269 0.79 16.20 2.81
CA ASP A 269 0.09 15.81 1.59
C ASP A 269 0.40 16.72 0.38
N GLY A 270 0.63 18.01 0.64
CA GLY A 270 0.93 19.00 -0.40
C GLY A 270 2.41 19.10 -0.78
N LEU A 271 3.29 18.36 -0.09
CA LEU A 271 4.74 18.40 -0.32
C LEU A 271 5.23 17.33 -1.30
N LEU A 272 4.36 16.37 -1.62
CA LEU A 272 4.71 15.14 -2.31
C LEU A 272 4.28 15.20 -3.77
N ASP A 273 5.13 14.67 -4.64
CA ASP A 273 4.89 14.67 -6.08
C ASP A 273 3.85 13.61 -6.45
N TYR A 274 2.77 14.09 -7.06
CA TYR A 274 1.73 13.25 -7.62
C TYR A 274 2.18 12.73 -9.00
N LEU A 275 1.89 11.45 -9.25
CA LEU A 275 2.04 10.88 -10.57
C LEU A 275 0.84 11.24 -11.45
N ASP A 276 1.07 11.33 -12.76
CA ASP A 276 0.03 11.46 -13.78
C ASP A 276 0.02 10.19 -14.62
N GLU A 277 -1.14 9.55 -14.71
CA GLU A 277 -1.37 8.39 -15.56
C GLU A 277 -2.65 8.63 -16.34
N ASP A 278 -2.59 8.51 -17.67
CA ASP A 278 -3.72 8.76 -18.57
C ASP A 278 -4.37 10.16 -18.43
N GLY A 279 -3.60 11.17 -18.02
CA GLY A 279 -4.10 12.52 -17.74
C GLY A 279 -4.90 12.64 -16.44
N GLN A 280 -4.87 11.60 -15.62
CA GLN A 280 -5.42 11.56 -14.29
C GLN A 280 -4.29 11.63 -13.27
N THR A 281 -4.41 12.58 -12.33
CA THR A 281 -3.55 12.62 -11.15
C THR A 281 -3.87 11.44 -10.24
N ILE A 282 -2.89 10.55 -10.07
CA ILE A 282 -2.99 9.30 -9.30
C ILE A 282 -2.25 9.44 -7.97
N GLU A 283 -1.74 8.35 -7.38
CA GLU A 283 -0.98 8.38 -6.14
C GLU A 283 0.38 9.09 -6.29
N ARG A 284 1.04 9.36 -5.15
CA ARG A 284 2.39 9.92 -5.14
C ARG A 284 3.44 8.85 -5.38
N ASN A 285 4.67 9.25 -5.68
CA ASN A 285 5.82 8.32 -5.73
C ASN A 285 5.94 7.49 -4.45
N TRP A 286 5.83 8.16 -3.31
CA TRP A 286 5.76 7.58 -1.98
C TRP A 286 5.05 8.55 -1.02
N TYR A 287 4.59 8.04 0.10
CA TYR A 287 4.17 8.87 1.23
C TYR A 287 5.32 9.11 2.19
N MET A 288 5.29 10.20 2.94
CA MET A 288 6.26 10.47 3.99
C MET A 288 5.62 10.27 5.37
N PRO A 289 5.69 9.05 5.94
CA PRO A 289 5.20 8.83 7.29
C PRO A 289 6.10 9.53 8.33
N ILE A 290 5.65 9.60 9.59
CA ILE A 290 6.46 10.14 10.71
C ILE A 290 7.49 9.14 11.25
N ILE A 291 7.31 7.84 10.97
CA ILE A 291 8.23 6.74 11.29
C ILE A 291 8.32 5.78 10.09
N PRO A 292 9.44 5.05 9.88
CA PRO A 292 9.60 4.16 8.73
C PRO A 292 8.69 2.94 8.85
N MET A 293 7.56 3.00 8.16
CA MET A 293 6.53 1.94 8.21
C MET A 293 7.01 0.58 7.68
N VAL A 294 8.06 0.58 6.84
CA VAL A 294 8.71 -0.65 6.36
C VAL A 294 9.31 -1.48 7.50
N LEU A 295 9.79 -0.84 8.58
CA LEU A 295 10.27 -1.54 9.77
C LEU A 295 9.11 -1.94 10.67
N VAL A 296 8.06 -1.11 10.77
CA VAL A 296 6.91 -1.39 11.63
C VAL A 296 6.15 -2.64 11.17
N ASN A 297 5.73 -2.68 9.90
CA ASN A 297 4.92 -3.77 9.37
C ASN A 297 5.74 -4.84 8.63
N GLY A 298 7.05 -4.63 8.49
CA GLY A 298 7.90 -5.48 7.67
C GLY A 298 7.50 -5.45 6.19
N CYS A 299 8.14 -6.30 5.39
CA CYS A 299 7.69 -6.58 4.05
C CYS A 299 8.20 -7.93 3.55
N GLU A 300 7.51 -8.48 2.56
CA GLU A 300 7.96 -9.64 1.80
C GLU A 300 7.61 -9.43 0.33
N GLY A 301 8.57 -9.70 -0.55
CA GLY A 301 8.42 -9.49 -1.97
C GLY A 301 9.42 -10.32 -2.77
N ILE A 302 8.95 -10.88 -3.88
CA ILE A 302 9.79 -11.59 -4.84
C ILE A 302 9.50 -10.95 -6.19
N GLY A 303 10.51 -10.33 -6.77
CA GLY A 303 10.46 -9.80 -8.13
C GLY A 303 11.53 -10.44 -9.01
N THR A 304 11.64 -9.97 -10.23
CA THR A 304 12.63 -10.50 -11.17
C THR A 304 14.06 -10.16 -10.74
N GLY A 305 14.81 -11.17 -10.28
CA GLY A 305 16.23 -11.02 -9.91
C GLY A 305 16.46 -10.59 -8.45
N TRP A 306 15.45 -10.05 -7.76
CA TRP A 306 15.56 -9.64 -6.36
C TRP A 306 14.44 -10.22 -5.51
N SER A 307 14.72 -10.40 -4.23
CA SER A 307 13.71 -10.64 -3.21
C SER A 307 14.01 -9.79 -2.00
N THR A 308 12.98 -9.55 -1.19
CA THR A 308 13.11 -8.80 0.05
C THR A 308 12.31 -9.49 1.13
N PHE A 309 12.89 -9.53 2.32
CA PHE A 309 12.21 -9.94 3.54
C PHE A 309 12.71 -9.07 4.69
N ILE A 310 11.80 -8.32 5.27
CA ILE A 310 12.02 -7.46 6.44
C ILE A 310 11.00 -7.90 7.49
N PRO A 311 11.44 -8.32 8.69
CA PRO A 311 10.51 -8.67 9.75
C PRO A 311 9.87 -7.41 10.35
N ASN A 312 8.85 -7.61 11.18
CA ASN A 312 8.23 -6.52 11.89
C ASN A 312 9.10 -6.12 13.09
N TYR A 313 9.10 -4.83 13.42
CA TYR A 313 9.77 -4.24 14.58
C TYR A 313 8.76 -3.49 15.44
N ASN A 314 9.09 -3.31 16.72
CA ASN A 314 8.26 -2.58 17.67
C ASN A 314 8.23 -1.10 17.30
N PRO A 315 7.05 -0.50 17.07
CA PRO A 315 6.93 0.94 16.79
C PRO A 315 7.59 1.82 17.87
N ARG A 316 7.56 1.40 19.13
CA ARG A 316 8.15 2.16 20.24
C ARG A 316 9.68 2.18 20.20
N ASP A 317 10.30 1.08 19.78
CA ASP A 317 11.76 1.02 19.61
C ASP A 317 12.20 1.91 18.43
N VAL A 318 11.40 1.92 17.35
CA VAL A 318 11.62 2.81 16.21
C VAL A 318 11.50 4.29 16.63
N VAL A 319 10.45 4.66 17.37
CA VAL A 319 10.26 6.03 17.89
C VAL A 319 11.40 6.43 18.83
N ALA A 320 11.81 5.52 19.73
CA ALA A 320 12.93 5.75 20.65
C ALA A 320 14.24 6.03 19.90
N ASN A 321 14.56 5.26 18.86
CA ASN A 321 15.75 5.52 18.05
C ASN A 321 15.67 6.82 17.24
N ILE A 322 14.49 7.20 16.74
CA ILE A 322 14.31 8.52 16.10
C ILE A 322 14.59 9.63 17.11
N ARG A 323 14.09 9.53 18.33
CA ARG A 323 14.37 10.51 19.40
C ARG A 323 15.86 10.58 19.74
N ARG A 324 16.54 9.45 19.81
CA ARG A 324 18.01 9.40 20.00
C ARG A 324 18.71 10.19 18.89
N LEU A 325 18.38 9.93 17.63
CA LEU A 325 18.94 10.67 16.49
C LEU A 325 18.64 12.17 16.55
N LEU A 326 17.42 12.56 16.92
CA LEU A 326 17.05 13.98 17.11
C LEU A 326 17.88 14.67 18.21
N ASN A 327 18.30 13.92 19.22
CA ASN A 327 19.17 14.39 20.31
C ASN A 327 20.68 14.27 20.00
N GLY A 328 21.05 13.76 18.82
CA GLY A 328 22.45 13.49 18.46
C GLY A 328 23.06 12.30 19.20
N GLU A 329 22.23 11.39 19.71
CA GLU A 329 22.64 10.15 20.36
C GLU A 329 22.74 9.00 19.35
N MET A 330 23.55 7.98 19.67
CA MET A 330 23.63 6.76 18.87
C MET A 330 22.36 5.92 19.01
N MET A 331 21.95 5.29 17.90
CA MET A 331 20.85 4.33 17.89
C MET A 331 21.18 3.08 18.71
N GLU A 332 20.14 2.48 19.31
CA GLU A 332 20.19 1.16 19.90
C GLU A 332 19.76 0.09 18.91
N PRO A 333 20.41 -1.10 18.91
CA PRO A 333 20.03 -2.19 18.02
C PRO A 333 18.59 -2.65 18.24
N MET A 334 17.79 -2.67 17.17
CA MET A 334 16.41 -3.13 17.19
C MET A 334 16.33 -4.63 16.89
N ASN A 335 15.40 -5.32 17.55
CA ASN A 335 15.14 -6.74 17.32
C ASN A 335 13.72 -6.95 16.80
N PRO A 336 13.48 -7.98 15.96
CA PRO A 336 12.15 -8.30 15.46
C PRO A 336 11.14 -8.47 16.58
N TRP A 337 9.94 -7.92 16.38
CA TRP A 337 8.84 -7.94 17.32
C TRP A 337 7.50 -7.93 16.58
N TYR A 338 6.57 -8.75 17.05
CA TYR A 338 5.24 -8.91 16.45
C TYR A 338 4.15 -8.64 17.47
N ARG A 339 3.21 -7.76 17.12
CA ARG A 339 2.09 -7.39 18.00
C ARG A 339 1.25 -8.61 18.39
N GLY A 340 0.98 -8.73 19.69
CA GLY A 340 0.18 -9.81 20.26
C GLY A 340 0.87 -11.18 20.33
N PHE A 341 2.11 -11.32 19.86
CA PHE A 341 2.86 -12.58 19.97
C PHE A 341 3.34 -12.81 21.40
N LYS A 342 3.06 -13.99 21.96
CA LYS A 342 3.38 -14.32 23.37
C LYS A 342 4.62 -15.20 23.55
N GLY A 343 5.26 -15.61 22.45
CA GLY A 343 6.47 -16.43 22.48
C GLY A 343 7.75 -15.61 22.66
N THR A 344 8.91 -16.25 22.48
CA THR A 344 10.21 -15.57 22.56
C THR A 344 10.85 -15.41 21.18
N ILE A 345 11.53 -14.28 20.98
CA ILE A 345 12.37 -14.03 19.81
C ILE A 345 13.78 -13.77 20.31
N GLU A 346 14.66 -14.72 20.07
CA GLU A 346 16.03 -14.69 20.58
C GLU A 346 17.01 -14.45 19.44
N LYS A 347 17.92 -13.49 19.64
CA LYS A 347 18.98 -13.21 18.68
C LYS A 347 19.98 -14.37 18.67
N GLY A 348 20.15 -14.98 17.52
CA GLY A 348 21.14 -16.04 17.28
C GLY A 348 22.46 -15.48 16.76
N ALA A 349 23.19 -16.31 16.00
CA ALA A 349 24.47 -15.91 15.43
C ALA A 349 24.30 -14.70 14.49
N SER A 350 25.13 -13.67 14.72
CA SER A 350 25.31 -12.55 13.79
C SER A 350 26.31 -12.98 12.73
N LYS A 351 25.91 -12.96 11.46
CA LYS A 351 26.80 -13.17 10.31
C LYS A 351 27.10 -11.80 9.69
N GLU A 352 28.17 -11.72 8.89
CA GLU A 352 28.55 -10.48 8.17
C GLU A 352 27.40 -9.92 7.32
N ALA A 353 26.51 -10.78 6.84
CA ALA A 353 25.38 -10.40 5.99
C ALA A 353 24.04 -10.21 6.72
N GLY A 354 23.98 -10.29 8.06
CA GLY A 354 22.73 -10.13 8.83
C GLY A 354 22.64 -11.02 10.08
N CYS A 355 21.57 -10.86 10.84
CA CYS A 355 21.31 -11.63 12.07
C CYS A 355 20.27 -12.72 11.82
N SER A 356 20.50 -13.91 12.41
CA SER A 356 19.48 -14.94 12.52
C SER A 356 18.76 -14.80 13.85
N TYR A 357 17.45 -14.94 13.86
CA TYR A 357 16.61 -14.93 15.05
C TYR A 357 15.86 -16.24 15.19
N THR A 358 15.82 -16.76 16.40
CA THR A 358 15.09 -17.98 16.77
C THR A 358 13.77 -17.56 17.38
N VAL A 359 12.66 -17.97 16.76
CA VAL A 359 11.30 -17.65 17.22
C VAL A 359 10.69 -18.90 17.81
N ASN A 360 10.44 -18.87 19.12
CA ASN A 360 9.90 -19.98 19.89
C ASN A 360 8.44 -19.74 20.26
N GLY A 361 7.60 -20.75 20.06
CA GLY A 361 6.25 -20.79 20.63
C GLY A 361 6.28 -21.11 22.13
N VAL A 362 5.09 -21.22 22.74
CA VAL A 362 4.95 -21.53 24.17
C VAL A 362 4.32 -22.91 24.34
N ILE A 363 5.08 -23.81 24.98
CA ILE A 363 4.64 -25.15 25.36
C ILE A 363 4.93 -25.38 26.85
N ASN A 364 3.92 -25.79 27.59
CA ASN A 364 3.98 -26.02 29.02
C ASN A 364 3.62 -27.49 29.34
N GLU A 365 4.32 -28.07 30.30
CA GLU A 365 3.93 -29.36 30.86
C GLU A 365 2.84 -29.16 31.90
N VAL A 366 1.70 -29.85 31.73
CA VAL A 366 0.61 -29.83 32.72
C VAL A 366 0.78 -30.96 33.72
N ASN A 367 1.16 -32.14 33.24
CA ASN A 367 1.46 -33.32 34.03
C ASN A 367 2.33 -34.30 33.22
N GLU A 368 2.66 -35.46 33.80
CA GLU A 368 3.56 -36.48 33.24
C GLU A 368 3.13 -37.05 31.87
N THR A 369 1.90 -36.80 31.42
CA THR A 369 1.36 -37.29 30.14
C THR A 369 0.77 -36.20 29.26
N THR A 370 0.67 -34.96 29.74
CA THR A 370 -0.09 -33.88 29.05
C THR A 370 0.76 -32.64 28.86
N LEU A 371 0.86 -32.20 27.60
CA LEU A 371 1.45 -30.91 27.22
C LEU A 371 0.35 -29.93 26.82
N ARG A 372 0.48 -28.67 27.22
CA ARG A 372 -0.40 -27.56 26.83
C ARG A 372 0.39 -26.52 26.03
N ILE A 373 0.00 -26.36 24.78
CA ILE A 373 0.55 -25.38 23.85
C ILE A 373 -0.34 -24.15 23.87
N THR A 374 0.22 -22.98 24.10
CA THR A 374 -0.53 -21.72 24.21
C THR A 374 -0.12 -20.66 23.17
N GLU A 375 0.94 -20.90 22.41
CA GLU A 375 1.39 -20.01 21.35
C GLU A 375 2.18 -20.78 20.29
N LEU A 376 1.91 -20.50 19.01
CA LEU A 376 2.68 -21.03 17.87
C LEU A 376 3.70 -19.99 17.42
N PRO A 377 4.85 -20.39 16.84
CA PRO A 377 5.79 -19.44 16.24
C PRO A 377 5.13 -18.57 15.17
N VAL A 378 5.66 -17.36 15.00
CA VAL A 378 5.18 -16.41 13.98
C VAL A 378 5.15 -17.09 12.61
N ARG A 379 4.04 -16.90 11.87
CA ARG A 379 3.76 -17.51 10.55
C ARG A 379 3.64 -19.04 10.53
N ARG A 380 3.46 -19.68 11.68
CA ARG A 380 2.94 -21.04 11.79
C ARG A 380 1.45 -20.99 12.12
N TRP A 381 0.62 -21.38 11.16
CA TRP A 381 -0.84 -21.25 11.26
C TRP A 381 -1.47 -22.43 12.01
N THR A 382 -2.59 -22.17 12.69
CA THR A 382 -3.24 -23.14 13.59
C THR A 382 -3.65 -24.42 12.87
N ASP A 383 -4.21 -24.32 11.66
CA ASP A 383 -4.70 -25.47 10.91
C ASP A 383 -3.56 -26.28 10.29
N ASP A 384 -2.51 -25.61 9.80
CA ASP A 384 -1.27 -26.27 9.35
C ASP A 384 -0.61 -27.05 10.50
N TYR A 385 -0.63 -26.49 11.70
CA TYR A 385 -0.11 -27.16 12.89
C TYR A 385 -1.01 -28.30 13.36
N ARG A 386 -2.33 -28.14 13.28
CA ARG A 386 -3.29 -29.22 13.54
C ARG A 386 -3.10 -30.40 12.59
N ALA A 387 -2.89 -30.13 11.30
CA ALA A 387 -2.60 -31.16 10.31
C ALA A 387 -1.29 -31.90 10.64
N PHE A 388 -0.28 -31.18 11.11
CA PHE A 388 0.95 -31.78 11.63
C PHE A 388 0.67 -32.69 12.85
N LEU A 389 -0.07 -32.23 13.86
CA LEU A 389 -0.41 -33.08 15.01
C LEU A 389 -1.20 -34.33 14.59
N ASN A 390 -2.18 -34.22 13.70
CA ASN A 390 -2.89 -35.37 13.14
C ASN A 390 -1.92 -36.37 12.48
N SER A 391 -0.95 -35.90 11.70
CA SER A 391 0.03 -36.78 11.07
C SER A 391 0.92 -37.53 12.09
N VAL A 392 1.22 -36.91 13.23
CA VAL A 392 2.01 -37.53 14.30
C VAL A 392 1.18 -38.52 15.11
N THR A 393 -0.12 -38.25 15.30
CA THR A 393 -1.08 -39.16 15.95
C THR A 393 -1.40 -40.37 15.07
N GLU A 394 -1.57 -40.17 13.77
CA GLU A 394 -1.86 -41.27 12.84
C GLU A 394 -0.63 -42.13 12.55
N GLY A 395 0.58 -41.56 12.63
CA GLY A 395 1.84 -42.24 12.33
C GLY A 395 1.88 -42.85 10.92
N ASN A 396 2.83 -43.76 10.67
CA ASN A 396 2.85 -44.55 9.44
C ASN A 396 1.90 -45.74 9.59
N ARG A 397 0.87 -45.81 8.74
CA ARG A 397 -0.07 -46.95 8.72
C ARG A 397 0.68 -48.23 8.38
N ASP A 398 0.25 -49.35 8.97
CA ASP A 398 0.80 -50.66 8.65
C ASP A 398 0.44 -51.10 7.22
N GLU A 399 1.03 -52.20 6.74
CA GLU A 399 0.79 -52.76 5.40
C GLU A 399 -0.70 -53.08 5.11
N ASN A 400 -1.53 -53.13 6.16
CA ASN A 400 -2.96 -53.40 6.12
C ASN A 400 -3.82 -52.13 6.29
N GLY A 401 -3.21 -50.95 6.39
CA GLY A 401 -3.89 -49.66 6.52
C GLY A 401 -4.36 -49.31 7.93
N ASN A 402 -3.97 -50.07 8.96
CA ASN A 402 -4.31 -49.79 10.36
C ASN A 402 -3.36 -48.77 10.98
N LEU A 403 -3.85 -48.08 12.01
CA LEU A 403 -3.06 -47.17 12.82
C LEU A 403 -1.97 -47.95 13.61
N PRO A 404 -0.80 -47.34 13.87
CA PRO A 404 0.22 -47.91 14.74
C PRO A 404 -0.38 -48.28 16.10
N LYS A 405 0.03 -49.41 16.66
CA LYS A 405 -0.40 -49.85 18.01
C LYS A 405 0.00 -48.87 19.11
N ASP A 406 1.06 -48.08 18.90
CA ASP A 406 1.53 -47.07 19.87
C ASP A 406 2.04 -45.82 19.14
N PRO A 407 1.15 -44.87 18.79
CA PRO A 407 1.55 -43.61 18.16
C PRO A 407 2.27 -42.69 19.16
N PHE A 408 3.15 -41.83 18.66
CA PHE A 408 3.95 -40.94 19.52
C PHE A 408 3.04 -40.00 20.34
N VAL A 409 2.05 -39.40 19.69
CA VAL A 409 0.94 -38.67 20.30
C VAL A 409 -0.26 -39.60 20.39
N LYS A 410 -0.84 -39.77 21.58
CA LYS A 410 -2.03 -40.61 21.79
C LYS A 410 -3.30 -39.94 21.30
N ASP A 411 -3.49 -38.68 21.71
CA ASP A 411 -4.64 -37.85 21.35
C ASP A 411 -4.26 -36.38 21.50
N PHE A 412 -5.00 -35.48 20.87
CA PHE A 412 -4.91 -34.06 21.15
C PHE A 412 -6.25 -33.35 20.98
N ARG A 413 -6.45 -32.29 21.75
CA ARG A 413 -7.64 -31.44 21.70
C ARG A 413 -7.26 -30.00 21.46
N LYS A 414 -7.98 -29.33 20.55
CA LYS A 414 -7.90 -27.89 20.35
C LYS A 414 -8.99 -27.22 21.19
N TYR A 415 -8.59 -26.22 21.96
CA TYR A 415 -9.48 -25.30 22.68
C TYR A 415 -9.22 -23.88 22.20
N GLY A 416 -10.18 -22.97 22.45
CA GLY A 416 -10.05 -21.56 22.08
C GLY A 416 -10.72 -21.20 20.75
N ASP A 417 -10.69 -19.90 20.46
CA ASP A 417 -11.26 -19.29 19.25
C ASP A 417 -10.21 -19.19 18.13
N ASP A 418 -10.53 -18.46 17.06
CA ASP A 418 -9.63 -18.29 15.92
C ASP A 418 -8.45 -17.34 16.22
N ALA A 419 -8.43 -16.69 17.39
CA ALA A 419 -7.39 -15.76 17.79
C ALA A 419 -6.40 -16.35 18.82
N ALA A 420 -6.88 -17.20 19.73
CA ALA A 420 -6.06 -17.84 20.75
C ALA A 420 -5.75 -19.32 20.40
N VAL A 421 -4.47 -19.67 20.36
CA VAL A 421 -4.03 -21.04 20.10
C VAL A 421 -3.95 -21.79 21.43
N VAL A 422 -4.81 -22.79 21.65
CA VAL A 422 -4.65 -23.73 22.77
C VAL A 422 -4.78 -25.17 22.29
N PHE A 423 -3.69 -25.94 22.38
CA PHE A 423 -3.72 -27.39 22.17
C PHE A 423 -3.33 -28.12 23.45
N GLU A 424 -4.11 -29.12 23.83
CA GLU A 424 -3.68 -30.13 24.81
C GLU A 424 -3.32 -31.40 24.09
N VAL A 425 -2.08 -31.85 24.26
CA VAL A 425 -1.52 -33.02 23.60
C VAL A 425 -1.24 -34.09 24.65
N GLN A 426 -1.76 -35.28 24.44
CA GLN A 426 -1.60 -36.43 25.33
C GLN A 426 -0.55 -37.39 24.78
N LEU A 427 0.37 -37.81 25.65
CA LEU A 427 1.51 -38.70 25.37
C LEU A 427 1.47 -39.89 26.32
N SER A 428 2.23 -40.96 26.02
CA SER A 428 2.64 -41.92 27.06
C SER A 428 3.74 -41.31 27.94
N GLU A 429 3.93 -41.82 29.15
CA GLU A 429 5.04 -41.40 30.03
C GLU A 429 6.40 -41.62 29.35
N GLU A 430 6.56 -42.72 28.62
CA GLU A 430 7.75 -43.03 27.83
C GLU A 430 8.00 -41.99 26.73
N ASN A 431 6.98 -41.64 25.94
CA ASN A 431 7.09 -40.64 24.88
C ASN A 431 7.29 -39.23 25.44
N MET A 432 6.71 -38.92 26.61
CA MET A 432 6.96 -37.66 27.32
C MET A 432 8.43 -37.56 27.74
N MET A 433 8.99 -38.61 28.36
CA MET A 433 10.40 -38.63 28.73
C MET A 433 11.32 -38.51 27.51
N ALA A 434 11.02 -39.21 26.42
CA ALA A 434 11.75 -39.09 25.16
C ALA A 434 11.67 -37.67 24.58
N ALA A 435 10.50 -37.04 24.60
CA ALA A 435 10.31 -35.66 24.14
C ALA A 435 11.11 -34.65 24.99
N LYS A 436 11.19 -34.87 26.31
CA LYS A 436 12.00 -34.04 27.22
C LYS A 436 13.49 -34.16 26.95
N GLN A 437 13.97 -35.39 26.70
CA GLN A 437 15.39 -35.62 26.36
C GLN A 437 15.80 -34.95 25.05
N GLU A 438 14.92 -34.95 24.04
CA GLU A 438 15.17 -34.29 22.75
C GLU A 438 14.96 -32.76 22.81
N GLY A 439 14.20 -32.30 23.81
CA GLY A 439 13.74 -30.92 23.97
C GLY A 439 12.36 -30.69 23.33
N LEU A 440 11.39 -30.27 24.14
CA LEU A 440 9.99 -30.12 23.74
C LEU A 440 9.81 -29.19 22.54
N LEU A 441 10.52 -28.05 22.51
CA LEU A 441 10.43 -27.08 21.43
C LEU A 441 10.89 -27.67 20.08
N LYS A 442 11.99 -28.41 20.10
CA LYS A 442 12.56 -29.05 18.91
C LYS A 442 11.68 -30.19 18.42
N LYS A 443 11.24 -31.08 19.33
CA LYS A 443 10.45 -32.27 18.99
C LYS A 443 9.14 -31.92 18.30
N PHE A 444 8.44 -30.93 18.83
CA PHE A 444 7.14 -30.52 18.31
C PHE A 444 7.22 -29.37 17.29
N LYS A 445 8.42 -29.05 16.78
CA LYS A 445 8.64 -28.03 15.74
C LYS A 445 8.08 -26.65 16.13
N PHE A 446 8.28 -26.27 17.39
CA PHE A 446 7.92 -24.96 17.96
C PHE A 446 9.00 -23.89 17.78
N THR A 447 9.99 -24.16 16.95
CA THR A 447 11.07 -23.22 16.67
C THR A 447 11.09 -22.94 15.17
N THR A 448 11.05 -21.65 14.82
CA THR A 448 11.26 -21.15 13.45
C THR A 448 12.39 -20.14 13.44
N SER A 449 12.94 -19.86 12.26
CA SER A 449 14.03 -18.89 12.09
C SER A 449 13.62 -17.72 11.23
N ILE A 450 13.95 -16.51 11.67
CA ILE A 450 13.84 -15.27 10.89
C ILE A 450 15.28 -14.83 10.53
N SER A 451 15.54 -14.52 9.26
CA SER A 451 16.84 -13.98 8.83
C SER A 451 16.66 -12.54 8.37
N THR A 452 17.55 -11.64 8.81
CA THR A 452 17.57 -10.24 8.36
C THR A 452 18.57 -9.99 7.22
N SER A 453 19.01 -11.05 6.53
CA SER A 453 20.11 -10.94 5.56
C SER A 453 19.73 -10.40 4.19
N ASN A 454 18.45 -10.23 3.91
CA ASN A 454 17.91 -9.97 2.58
C ASN A 454 16.92 -8.81 2.58
N MET A 455 17.39 -7.61 2.93
CA MET A 455 16.56 -6.40 2.98
C MET A 455 16.85 -5.53 1.75
N HIS A 456 16.12 -5.78 0.67
CA HIS A 456 16.19 -4.98 -0.56
C HIS A 456 14.98 -4.05 -0.64
N LEU A 457 15.19 -2.76 -0.83
CA LEU A 457 14.13 -1.76 -0.94
C LEU A 457 14.48 -0.75 -2.03
N PHE A 458 13.47 -0.13 -2.60
CA PHE A 458 13.68 1.08 -3.40
C PHE A 458 14.00 2.25 -2.47
N ASP A 459 15.07 2.98 -2.76
CA ASP A 459 15.38 4.26 -2.12
C ASP A 459 14.40 5.37 -2.58
N SER A 460 14.63 6.60 -2.11
CA SER A 460 13.79 7.75 -2.48
C SER A 460 13.86 8.13 -3.97
N ALA A 461 14.94 7.71 -4.66
CA ALA A 461 15.17 7.93 -6.09
C ALA A 461 14.64 6.78 -6.97
N GLY A 462 14.10 5.71 -6.38
CA GLY A 462 13.58 4.55 -7.11
C GLY A 462 14.65 3.54 -7.53
N VAL A 463 15.82 3.54 -6.89
CA VAL A 463 16.89 2.56 -7.13
C VAL A 463 16.85 1.48 -6.04
N ILE A 464 17.00 0.21 -6.43
CA ILE A 464 17.06 -0.90 -5.47
C ILE A 464 18.40 -0.89 -4.74
N LYS A 465 18.33 -0.80 -3.41
CA LYS A 465 19.47 -0.85 -2.49
C LYS A 465 19.29 -2.00 -1.50
N LYS A 466 20.40 -2.66 -1.16
CA LYS A 466 20.47 -3.64 -0.07
C LYS A 466 20.85 -2.92 1.22
N TYR A 467 20.15 -3.24 2.30
CA TYR A 467 20.45 -2.80 3.66
C TYR A 467 20.88 -4.01 4.49
N ASP A 468 21.93 -3.85 5.30
CA ASP A 468 22.50 -4.95 6.08
C ASP A 468 21.87 -5.07 7.48
N ASN A 469 21.31 -3.97 8.01
CA ASN A 469 20.64 -3.90 9.30
C ASN A 469 19.47 -2.89 9.25
N PRO A 470 18.48 -2.98 10.16
CA PRO A 470 17.33 -2.07 10.18
C PRO A 470 17.73 -0.62 10.54
N GLU A 471 18.85 -0.42 11.25
CA GLU A 471 19.35 0.90 11.61
C GLU A 471 19.78 1.72 10.38
N GLN A 472 20.36 1.09 9.35
CA GLN A 472 20.68 1.76 8.08
C GLN A 472 19.43 2.27 7.36
N ILE A 473 18.32 1.50 7.41
CA ILE A 473 17.02 1.94 6.85
C ILE A 473 16.50 3.13 7.64
N LEU A 474 16.60 3.07 8.97
CA LEU A 474 16.14 4.14 9.86
C LEU A 474 16.95 5.43 9.68
N GLU A 475 18.27 5.33 9.53
CA GLU A 475 19.17 6.47 9.32
C GLU A 475 18.88 7.18 7.98
N GLU A 476 18.74 6.42 6.89
CA GLU A 476 18.41 6.99 5.58
C GLU A 476 17.02 7.66 5.60
N PHE A 477 16.04 7.00 6.22
CA PHE A 477 14.71 7.58 6.44
C PHE A 477 14.77 8.86 7.29
N PHE A 478 15.62 8.87 8.33
CA PHE A 478 15.70 9.99 9.26
C PHE A 478 16.09 11.29 8.57
N HIS A 479 17.15 11.26 7.76
CA HIS A 479 17.62 12.43 7.01
C HIS A 479 16.56 12.94 6.04
N LEU A 480 15.93 12.02 5.30
CA LEU A 480 14.88 12.35 4.36
C LEU A 480 13.65 12.96 5.06
N ARG A 481 13.24 12.39 6.20
CA ARG A 481 12.08 12.90 6.96
C ARG A 481 12.36 14.27 7.56
N LEU A 482 13.57 14.52 8.05
CA LEU A 482 13.96 15.83 8.60
C LEU A 482 13.88 16.93 7.53
N GLU A 483 14.38 16.67 6.32
CA GLU A 483 14.24 17.58 5.17
C GLU A 483 12.76 17.88 4.87
N HIS A 484 11.88 16.89 4.97
CA HIS A 484 10.45 17.09 4.76
C HIS A 484 9.80 17.90 5.88
N TYR A 485 10.28 17.83 7.12
CA TYR A 485 9.83 18.74 8.17
C TYR A 485 10.25 20.19 7.93
N GLU A 486 11.42 20.42 7.32
CA GLU A 486 11.82 21.77 6.89
C GLU A 486 10.89 22.31 5.80
N LYS A 487 10.62 21.50 4.77
CA LYS A 487 9.65 21.82 3.71
C LYS A 487 8.26 22.09 4.29
N ARG A 488 7.79 21.22 5.20
CA ARG A 488 6.50 21.35 5.88
C ARG A 488 6.42 22.66 6.68
N LYS A 489 7.44 22.96 7.50
CA LYS A 489 7.48 24.21 8.27
C LYS A 489 7.38 25.42 7.35
N LYS A 490 8.14 25.44 6.25
CA LYS A 490 8.11 26.52 5.27
C LYS A 490 6.71 26.72 4.68
N VAL A 491 6.09 25.66 4.18
CA VAL A 491 4.74 25.73 3.58
C VAL A 491 3.67 26.12 4.61
N LEU A 492 3.73 25.59 5.83
CA LEU A 492 2.82 25.98 6.91
C LEU A 492 2.97 27.48 7.24
N LEU A 493 4.21 27.97 7.31
CA LEU A 493 4.47 29.37 7.58
C LEU A 493 3.96 30.27 6.46
N GLU A 494 4.25 29.94 5.20
CA GLU A 494 3.75 30.68 4.03
C GLU A 494 2.21 30.73 4.01
N ASN A 495 1.54 29.62 4.34
CA ASN A 495 0.08 29.55 4.40
C ASN A 495 -0.49 30.43 5.53
N LEU A 496 0.08 30.36 6.74
CA LEU A 496 -0.38 31.17 7.87
C LEU A 496 -0.12 32.67 7.64
N GLU A 497 1.04 33.04 7.10
CA GLU A 497 1.37 34.42 6.74
C GLU A 497 0.44 34.96 5.64
N PHE A 498 0.06 34.10 4.68
CA PHE A 498 -0.91 34.47 3.65
C PHE A 498 -2.33 34.67 4.21
N GLU A 499 -2.77 33.85 5.16
CA GLU A 499 -4.06 34.05 5.84
C GLU A 499 -4.03 35.28 6.77
N LEU A 500 -2.89 35.57 7.40
CA LEU A 500 -2.68 36.79 8.18
C LEU A 500 -2.83 38.03 7.30
N LEU A 501 -2.17 38.04 6.15
CA LEU A 501 -2.27 39.12 5.17
C LEU A 501 -3.72 39.33 4.67
N LYS A 502 -4.49 38.25 4.48
CA LYS A 502 -5.92 38.34 4.17
C LYS A 502 -6.71 39.00 5.28
N LEU A 503 -6.48 38.61 6.54
CA LEU A 503 -7.17 39.20 7.69
C LEU A 503 -6.83 40.68 7.84
N GLU A 504 -5.55 41.06 7.70
CA GLU A 504 -5.10 42.46 7.73
C GLU A 504 -5.82 43.31 6.69
N ASN A 505 -5.87 42.81 5.44
CA ASN A 505 -6.59 43.50 4.37
C ASN A 505 -8.10 43.59 4.66
N LYS A 506 -8.74 42.55 5.22
CA LYS A 506 -10.15 42.58 5.60
C LYS A 506 -10.43 43.60 6.71
N VAL A 507 -9.62 43.60 7.76
CA VAL A 507 -9.72 44.56 8.87
C VAL A 507 -9.58 45.99 8.35
N ARG A 508 -8.55 46.24 7.53
CA ARG A 508 -8.31 47.57 6.94
C ARG A 508 -9.46 48.00 6.02
N PHE A 509 -10.02 47.08 5.24
CA PHE A 509 -11.15 47.37 4.36
C PHE A 509 -12.39 47.74 5.15
N ILE A 510 -12.80 46.91 6.13
CA ILE A 510 -14.00 47.17 6.93
C ILE A 510 -13.85 48.45 7.75
N LEU A 511 -12.69 48.68 8.37
CA LEU A 511 -12.42 49.94 9.08
C LEU A 511 -12.53 51.14 8.15
N GLY A 512 -11.98 51.04 6.93
CA GLY A 512 -12.10 52.09 5.92
C GLY A 512 -13.56 52.37 5.53
N VAL A 513 -14.39 51.34 5.40
CA VAL A 513 -15.83 51.50 5.11
C VAL A 513 -16.59 52.11 6.29
N VAL A 514 -16.36 51.61 7.51
CA VAL A 514 -17.01 52.10 8.74
C VAL A 514 -16.65 53.57 9.02
N ARG A 515 -15.41 53.98 8.75
CA ARG A 515 -14.94 55.36 8.91
C ARG A 515 -15.35 56.29 7.77
N GLY A 516 -15.94 55.76 6.70
CA GLY A 516 -16.30 56.51 5.50
C GLY A 516 -15.11 56.85 4.59
N GLU A 517 -13.93 56.30 4.86
CA GLU A 517 -12.73 56.46 4.01
C GLU A 517 -12.86 55.69 2.68
N ILE A 518 -13.64 54.59 2.67
CA ILE A 518 -13.95 53.78 1.49
C ILE A 518 -15.47 53.76 1.31
N THR A 519 -15.96 54.33 0.20
CA THR A 519 -17.39 54.32 -0.11
C THR A 519 -17.69 53.21 -1.11
N VAL A 520 -18.49 52.22 -0.70
CA VAL A 520 -18.86 51.07 -1.55
C VAL A 520 -20.22 51.29 -2.23
N ASN A 521 -21.09 52.10 -1.64
CA ASN A 521 -22.44 52.34 -2.14
C ASN A 521 -22.43 53.21 -3.41
N ASN A 522 -23.22 52.81 -4.40
CA ASN A 522 -23.45 53.55 -5.66
C ASN A 522 -22.16 53.88 -6.46
N ARG A 523 -21.15 53.02 -6.38
CA ARG A 523 -19.87 53.13 -7.10
C ARG A 523 -19.73 52.01 -8.13
N LYS A 524 -19.06 52.29 -9.26
CA LYS A 524 -18.71 51.23 -10.22
C LYS A 524 -17.62 50.35 -9.63
N ARG A 525 -17.69 49.04 -9.92
CA ARG A 525 -16.73 48.04 -9.42
C ARG A 525 -15.28 48.35 -9.85
N ALA A 526 -15.09 48.82 -11.08
CA ALA A 526 -13.78 49.23 -11.61
C ALA A 526 -13.16 50.40 -10.83
N ASP A 527 -13.96 51.39 -10.41
CA ASP A 527 -13.48 52.53 -9.63
C ASP A 527 -13.07 52.11 -8.21
N LEU A 528 -13.80 51.15 -7.64
CA LEU A 528 -13.47 50.55 -6.34
C LEU A 528 -12.16 49.75 -6.42
N PHE A 529 -11.97 48.99 -7.49
CA PHE A 529 -10.74 48.26 -7.76
C PHE A 529 -9.52 49.21 -7.81
N LEU A 530 -9.60 50.29 -8.61
CA LEU A 530 -8.54 51.29 -8.70
C LEU A 530 -8.23 51.93 -7.34
N GLU A 531 -9.26 52.26 -6.57
CA GLU A 531 -9.09 52.81 -5.21
C GLU A 531 -8.39 51.84 -4.27
N LEU A 532 -8.78 50.55 -4.27
CA LEU A 532 -8.15 49.51 -3.44
C LEU A 532 -6.69 49.29 -3.84
N HIS A 533 -6.40 49.28 -5.14
CA HIS A 533 -5.04 49.16 -5.64
C HIS A 533 -4.17 50.37 -5.20
N GLN A 534 -4.68 51.59 -5.35
CA GLN A 534 -4.00 52.82 -4.93
C GLN A 534 -3.78 52.89 -3.41
N LYS A 535 -4.72 52.36 -2.62
CA LYS A 535 -4.61 52.25 -1.16
C LYS A 535 -3.74 51.07 -0.71
N GLY A 536 -3.10 50.36 -1.64
CA GLY A 536 -2.14 49.29 -1.35
C GLY A 536 -2.77 48.03 -0.78
N PHE A 537 -4.02 47.71 -1.15
CA PHE A 537 -4.61 46.41 -0.84
C PHE A 537 -3.97 45.34 -1.72
N THR A 538 -3.61 44.21 -1.11
CA THR A 538 -2.95 43.12 -1.82
C THR A 538 -3.95 42.43 -2.75
N PRO A 539 -3.70 42.39 -4.07
CA PRO A 539 -4.52 41.58 -4.96
C PRO A 539 -4.30 40.09 -4.66
N ILE A 540 -5.38 39.33 -4.53
CA ILE A 540 -5.33 37.87 -4.30
C ILE A 540 -6.02 37.19 -5.47
N PRO A 541 -5.26 36.69 -6.45
CA PRO A 541 -5.81 35.97 -7.58
C PRO A 541 -6.64 34.78 -7.11
N LYS A 542 -7.85 34.62 -7.65
CA LYS A 542 -8.57 33.36 -7.52
C LYS A 542 -7.71 32.30 -8.19
N LYS A 543 -7.25 31.30 -7.43
CA LYS A 543 -6.65 30.09 -8.02
C LYS A 543 -7.65 29.59 -9.06
N SER A 544 -7.27 29.58 -10.35
CA SER A 544 -8.04 28.89 -11.37
C SER A 544 -8.16 27.45 -10.87
N LYS A 545 -9.37 26.98 -10.58
CA LYS A 545 -9.58 25.55 -10.34
C LYS A 545 -8.94 24.85 -11.55
N ALA A 546 -7.90 24.06 -11.32
CA ALA A 546 -7.41 23.17 -12.34
C ALA A 546 -8.62 22.36 -12.80
N VAL A 547 -8.93 22.44 -14.08
CA VAL A 547 -10.09 21.80 -14.69
C VAL A 547 -9.92 20.30 -14.47
N VAL A 548 -10.67 19.75 -13.52
CA VAL A 548 -10.85 18.31 -13.41
C VAL A 548 -11.71 17.92 -14.61
N ALA A 549 -11.17 17.12 -15.51
CA ALA A 549 -11.92 16.60 -16.65
C ALA A 549 -13.16 15.85 -16.15
N GLY A 550 -14.36 16.43 -16.36
CA GLY A 550 -15.63 15.76 -16.07
C GLY A 550 -16.72 16.57 -15.36
N ALA A 551 -16.46 17.79 -14.91
CA ALA A 551 -17.54 18.67 -14.44
C ALA A 551 -18.12 19.47 -15.61
N THR A 552 -19.41 19.27 -15.90
CA THR A 552 -20.18 20.18 -16.75
C THR A 552 -20.24 21.56 -16.07
N ASP A 553 -19.43 22.50 -16.55
CA ASP A 553 -19.55 23.91 -16.15
C ASP A 553 -20.62 24.59 -17.01
N ASP A 554 -21.67 25.07 -16.34
CA ASP A 554 -22.43 26.22 -16.79
C ASP A 554 -21.48 27.43 -16.78
N LYS A 555 -21.01 27.83 -17.96
CA LYS A 555 -20.23 29.04 -18.14
C LYS A 555 -21.11 30.27 -17.94
N GLU A 556 -20.95 30.96 -16.81
CA GLU A 556 -21.13 32.42 -16.80
C GLU A 556 -19.82 33.06 -17.29
N GLU A 557 -19.81 33.45 -18.56
CA GLU A 557 -18.81 34.34 -19.12
C GLU A 557 -19.00 35.74 -18.51
N ALA A 558 -18.27 36.05 -17.44
CA ALA A 558 -18.06 37.42 -17.01
C ALA A 558 -16.80 37.96 -17.68
N GLU A 559 -16.96 38.98 -18.53
CA GLU A 559 -15.91 39.80 -19.11
C GLU A 559 -15.01 40.38 -17.99
N ASP A 560 -13.81 39.84 -17.81
CA ASP A 560 -12.77 40.47 -16.97
C ASP A 560 -11.45 40.43 -17.75
N SER A 561 -11.28 41.41 -18.64
CA SER A 561 -10.03 41.60 -19.38
C SER A 561 -8.97 42.20 -18.43
N PRO A 562 -7.72 41.69 -18.44
CA PRO A 562 -6.67 42.22 -17.59
C PRO A 562 -6.38 43.68 -17.96
N ASP A 563 -6.21 44.53 -16.96
CA ASP A 563 -5.80 45.93 -17.16
C ASP A 563 -4.30 46.02 -17.51
N VAL A 564 -3.81 47.21 -17.85
CA VAL A 564 -2.43 47.51 -18.31
C VAL A 564 -1.32 47.02 -17.34
N SER A 565 -1.67 46.71 -16.10
CA SER A 565 -0.78 46.18 -15.05
C SER A 565 -0.82 44.65 -14.86
N GLY A 566 -1.63 43.92 -15.64
CA GLY A 566 -1.79 42.47 -15.50
C GLY A 566 -2.66 42.01 -14.33
N LEU A 567 -3.30 42.93 -13.61
CA LEU A 567 -4.20 42.68 -12.49
C LEU A 567 -5.67 42.59 -12.95
N ARG A 568 -6.46 41.74 -12.30
CA ARG A 568 -7.89 41.55 -12.61
C ARG A 568 -8.77 42.10 -11.49
N ALA A 569 -9.95 42.62 -11.84
CA ALA A 569 -10.91 43.07 -10.84
C ALA A 569 -11.32 41.92 -9.89
N SER A 570 -11.33 40.68 -10.40
CA SER A 570 -11.54 39.46 -9.61
C SER A 570 -10.56 39.24 -8.46
N ASP A 571 -9.37 39.85 -8.49
CA ASP A 571 -8.32 39.63 -7.48
C ASP A 571 -8.64 40.30 -6.13
N TYR A 572 -9.58 41.23 -6.11
CA TYR A 572 -10.06 41.90 -4.90
C TYR A 572 -11.40 41.34 -4.40
N ASP A 573 -11.91 40.27 -5.02
CA ASP A 573 -13.20 39.68 -4.66
C ASP A 573 -13.28 39.28 -3.19
N TYR A 574 -12.18 38.84 -2.58
CA TYR A 574 -12.17 38.45 -1.16
C TYR A 574 -12.53 39.59 -0.19
N LEU A 575 -12.47 40.86 -0.65
CA LEU A 575 -12.94 42.05 0.05
C LEU A 575 -14.31 42.50 -0.46
N LEU A 576 -14.50 42.54 -1.79
CA LEU A 576 -15.70 43.08 -2.42
C LEU A 576 -16.92 42.14 -2.34
N SER A 577 -16.71 40.85 -2.13
CA SER A 577 -17.77 39.84 -1.97
C SER A 577 -18.21 39.65 -0.51
N MET A 578 -17.72 40.49 0.41
CA MET A 578 -18.12 40.43 1.81
C MET A 578 -19.59 40.85 1.98
N ALA A 579 -20.36 40.09 2.75
CA ALA A 579 -21.76 40.43 3.00
C ALA A 579 -21.87 41.75 3.75
N ILE A 580 -22.87 42.59 3.41
CA ILE A 580 -23.05 43.92 4.03
C ILE A 580 -23.16 43.82 5.56
N GLY A 581 -23.78 42.76 6.08
CA GLY A 581 -23.86 42.50 7.53
C GLY A 581 -22.51 42.26 8.24
N THR A 582 -21.41 42.12 7.49
CA THR A 582 -20.04 42.01 8.05
C THR A 582 -19.35 43.37 8.17
N LEU A 583 -19.94 44.44 7.65
CA LEU A 583 -19.40 45.80 7.69
C LEU A 583 -19.78 46.52 9.00
N THR A 584 -19.53 45.88 10.14
CA THR A 584 -19.87 46.41 11.47
C THR A 584 -18.64 46.51 12.36
N LEU A 585 -18.67 47.41 13.36
CA LEU A 585 -17.61 47.55 14.37
C LEU A 585 -17.38 46.27 15.17
N GLU A 586 -18.46 45.55 15.49
CA GLU A 586 -18.40 44.26 16.18
C GLU A 586 -17.63 43.22 15.36
N LYS A 587 -17.84 43.19 14.04
CA LYS A 587 -17.12 42.26 13.17
C LYS A 587 -15.65 42.63 13.02
N VAL A 588 -15.32 43.92 13.03
CA VAL A 588 -13.91 44.38 13.09
C VAL A 588 -13.24 43.88 14.35
N GLN A 589 -13.88 44.04 15.52
CA GLN A 589 -13.31 43.56 16.79
C GLN A 589 -13.07 42.05 16.75
N GLN A 590 -14.00 41.28 16.20
CA GLN A 590 -13.82 39.85 16.00
C GLN A 590 -12.63 39.53 15.07
N LEU A 591 -12.53 40.21 13.93
CA LEU A 591 -11.43 39.99 12.97
C LEU A 591 -10.07 40.44 13.51
N CYS A 592 -10.02 41.47 14.35
CA CYS A 592 -8.80 41.85 15.06
C CYS A 592 -8.40 40.77 16.06
N ALA A 593 -9.34 40.19 16.82
CA ALA A 593 -9.04 39.08 17.72
C ALA A 593 -8.57 37.83 16.96
N ASP A 594 -9.17 37.52 15.81
CA ASP A 594 -8.73 36.45 14.91
C ASP A 594 -7.32 36.73 14.35
N HIS A 595 -7.03 37.99 14.00
CA HIS A 595 -5.70 38.42 13.53
C HIS A 595 -4.65 38.29 14.62
N ASP A 596 -4.89 38.81 15.83
CA ASP A 596 -3.96 38.71 16.97
C ASP A 596 -3.65 37.25 17.31
N LYS A 597 -4.67 36.39 17.28
CA LYS A 597 -4.52 34.94 17.49
C LYS A 597 -3.63 34.33 16.41
N LEU A 598 -3.94 34.58 15.14
CA LEU A 598 -3.17 34.03 14.02
C LEU A 598 -1.73 34.55 13.99
N ASN A 599 -1.51 35.81 14.34
CA ASN A 599 -0.18 36.39 14.46
C ASN A 599 0.62 35.68 15.56
N GLY A 600 -0.02 35.37 16.70
CA GLY A 600 0.57 34.53 17.74
C GLY A 600 0.94 33.13 17.25
N GLU A 601 0.08 32.49 16.46
CA GLU A 601 0.35 31.17 15.86
C GLU A 601 1.54 31.22 14.88
N VAL A 602 1.64 32.26 14.05
CA VAL A 602 2.78 32.51 13.15
C VAL A 602 4.07 32.68 13.95
N ASP A 603 4.06 33.48 15.01
CA ASP A 603 5.24 33.72 15.85
C ASP A 603 5.71 32.45 16.57
N ILE A 604 4.77 31.61 17.02
CA ILE A 604 5.08 30.29 17.58
C ILE A 604 5.73 29.40 16.51
N LEU A 605 5.13 29.30 15.32
CA LEU A 605 5.66 28.46 14.25
C LEU A 605 7.05 28.93 13.77
N ARG A 606 7.29 30.23 13.67
CA ARG A 606 8.62 30.80 13.34
C ARG A 606 9.69 30.32 14.31
N LYS A 607 9.40 30.38 15.61
CA LYS A 607 10.31 29.94 16.70
C LYS A 607 10.46 28.43 16.79
N THR A 608 9.45 27.66 16.38
CA THR A 608 9.45 26.20 16.46
C THR A 608 10.44 25.60 15.47
N THR A 609 11.35 24.73 15.90
CA THR A 609 12.28 24.05 15.00
C THR A 609 11.60 22.88 14.26
N PRO A 610 12.09 22.48 13.08
CA PRO A 610 11.62 21.26 12.40
C PRO A 610 11.69 20.01 13.29
N THR A 611 12.74 19.89 14.10
CA THR A 611 12.90 18.81 15.08
C THR A 611 11.80 18.83 16.14
N ALA A 612 11.42 20.00 16.67
CA ALA A 612 10.34 20.12 17.65
C ALA A 612 8.97 19.77 17.06
N LEU A 613 8.72 20.09 15.77
CA LEU A 613 7.52 19.64 15.07
C LEU A 613 7.47 18.11 14.99
N TRP A 614 8.60 17.48 14.70
CA TRP A 614 8.68 16.02 14.65
C TRP A 614 8.44 15.39 16.01
N VAL A 615 9.08 15.90 17.07
CA VAL A 615 8.85 15.41 18.45
C VAL A 615 7.37 15.47 18.82
N LYS A 616 6.68 16.57 18.51
CA LYS A 616 5.24 16.72 18.77
C LYS A 616 4.41 15.67 18.03
N ASP A 617 4.72 15.38 16.77
CA ASP A 617 4.01 14.35 16.01
C ASP A 617 4.30 12.94 16.58
N LEU A 618 5.51 12.67 17.04
CA LEU A 618 5.88 11.40 17.70
C LEU A 618 5.13 11.23 19.03
N GLU A 619 5.01 12.27 19.85
CA GLU A 619 4.20 12.26 21.08
C GLU A 619 2.72 11.98 20.76
N ALA A 620 2.18 12.59 19.70
CA ALA A 620 0.82 12.32 19.24
C ALA A 620 0.63 10.87 18.79
N LEU A 621 1.63 10.29 18.11
CA LEU A 621 1.61 8.89 17.71
C LEU A 621 1.65 7.95 18.92
N GLU A 622 2.51 8.21 19.90
CA GLU A 622 2.60 7.37 21.11
C GLU A 622 1.28 7.32 21.87
N MET A 623 0.56 8.45 21.99
CA MET A 623 -0.79 8.45 22.56
C MET A 623 -1.76 7.54 21.78
N GLN A 624 -1.62 7.45 20.45
CA GLN A 624 -2.42 6.53 19.65
C GLN A 624 -1.98 5.07 19.83
N LEU A 625 -0.69 4.80 20.02
CA LEU A 625 -0.20 3.47 20.37
C LEU A 625 -0.71 3.03 21.75
N ASP A 626 -0.73 3.93 22.74
CA ASP A 626 -1.31 3.65 24.06
C ASP A 626 -2.82 3.32 23.97
N ALA A 627 -3.55 4.05 23.12
CA ALA A 627 -4.96 3.76 22.86
C ALA A 627 -5.16 2.40 22.18
N LEU A 628 -4.26 2.01 21.28
CA LEU A 628 -4.26 0.72 20.61
C LEU A 628 -3.97 -0.43 21.58
N ASP A 629 -2.99 -0.28 22.46
CA ASP A 629 -2.67 -1.25 23.52
C ASP A 629 -3.85 -1.43 24.48
N LYS A 630 -4.52 -0.34 24.84
CA LYS A 630 -5.73 -0.39 25.67
C LYS A 630 -6.87 -1.13 24.97
N TYR A 631 -7.10 -0.86 23.69
CA TYR A 631 -8.11 -1.57 22.89
C TYR A 631 -7.83 -3.08 22.84
N ASP A 632 -6.56 -3.47 22.64
CA ASP A 632 -6.16 -4.88 22.62
C ASP A 632 -6.39 -5.57 23.97
N ALA A 633 -6.05 -4.89 25.07
CA ALA A 633 -6.27 -5.40 26.42
C ALA A 633 -7.76 -5.59 26.73
N GLU A 634 -8.61 -4.62 26.36
CA GLU A 634 -10.06 -4.70 26.52
C GLU A 634 -10.66 -5.82 25.66
N ALA A 635 -10.19 -5.98 24.42
CA ALA A 635 -10.62 -7.05 23.53
C ALA A 635 -10.22 -8.44 24.08
N GLU A 636 -9.01 -8.59 24.64
CA GLU A 636 -8.58 -9.83 25.28
C GLU A 636 -9.39 -10.14 26.54
N GLU A 637 -9.68 -9.13 27.37
CA GLU A 637 -10.52 -9.30 28.57
C GLU A 637 -11.96 -9.71 28.22
N ALA A 638 -12.57 -9.07 27.22
CA ALA A 638 -13.90 -9.42 26.74
C ALA A 638 -13.96 -10.88 26.24
N ARG A 639 -12.94 -11.33 25.50
CA ARG A 639 -12.82 -12.73 25.06
C ARG A 639 -12.68 -13.69 26.24
N ARG A 640 -11.90 -13.35 27.26
CA ARG A 640 -11.76 -14.17 28.48
C ARG A 640 -13.10 -14.31 29.23
N LYS A 641 -13.89 -13.25 29.32
CA LYS A 641 -15.23 -13.28 29.95
C LYS A 641 -16.19 -14.21 29.20
N LEU A 642 -16.29 -14.06 27.87
CA LEU A 642 -17.13 -14.94 27.03
C LEU A 642 -16.77 -16.42 27.18
N LYS A 643 -15.49 -16.73 27.34
CA LYS A 643 -15.01 -18.10 27.55
C LYS A 643 -15.37 -18.65 28.94
N GLY A 644 -15.25 -17.83 29.98
CA GLY A 644 -15.65 -18.19 31.35
C GLY A 644 -17.14 -18.51 31.48
N ASP A 645 -17.99 -17.77 30.77
CA ASP A 645 -19.44 -18.01 30.74
C ASP A 645 -19.80 -19.31 29.98
N ALA A 646 -19.10 -19.62 28.88
CA ALA A 646 -19.29 -20.85 28.12
C ALA A 646 -18.82 -22.11 28.89
N ASP A 647 -17.72 -22.02 29.64
CA ASP A 647 -17.24 -23.11 30.50
C ASP A 647 -18.14 -23.27 31.75
N GLY A 648 -18.80 -22.21 32.21
CA GLY A 648 -19.77 -22.21 33.31
C GLY A 648 -21.10 -22.92 32.99
N GLU A 649 -21.59 -22.83 31.76
CA GLU A 649 -22.79 -23.56 31.30
C GLU A 649 -22.50 -25.03 30.94
N ALA A 650 -21.25 -25.36 30.58
CA ALA A 650 -20.80 -26.73 30.30
C ALA A 650 -20.49 -27.57 31.56
N GLY A 651 -20.75 -27.03 32.76
CA GLY A 651 -20.74 -27.76 34.03
C GLY A 651 -21.86 -28.80 34.09
N PHE A 652 -21.52 -30.05 33.74
CA PHE A 652 -22.34 -31.26 33.80
C PHE A 652 -23.37 -31.28 34.96
N LYS A 653 -24.65 -30.98 34.66
CA LYS A 653 -25.79 -31.60 35.36
C LYS A 653 -25.85 -33.06 34.92
N VAL A 654 -25.35 -33.97 35.75
CA VAL A 654 -25.62 -35.41 35.63
C VAL A 654 -27.08 -35.66 35.99
N SER A 655 -28.00 -35.51 35.03
CA SER A 655 -29.34 -36.07 35.16
C SER A 655 -29.30 -37.54 34.75
N LYS A 656 -29.29 -38.44 35.73
CA LYS A 656 -29.60 -39.86 35.51
C LYS A 656 -31.02 -39.97 34.96
N GLN A 657 -31.16 -40.25 33.66
CA GLN A 657 -32.39 -40.85 33.11
C GLN A 657 -32.07 -42.24 32.59
N ALA A 658 -32.76 -43.22 33.17
CA ALA A 658 -32.68 -44.63 32.82
C ALA A 658 -33.18 -44.89 31.38
N PRO A 659 -32.65 -45.93 30.70
CA PRO A 659 -32.95 -46.20 29.29
C PRO A 659 -34.41 -46.64 29.10
N LYS A 660 -35.13 -45.99 28.17
CA LYS A 660 -36.44 -46.43 27.70
C LYS A 660 -36.28 -47.49 26.60
N ASN A 661 -37.02 -48.59 26.74
CA ASN A 661 -37.06 -49.74 25.82
C ASN A 661 -37.33 -49.37 24.34
N PRO A 662 -36.84 -50.19 23.38
CA PRO A 662 -37.01 -49.95 21.95
C PRO A 662 -38.46 -50.20 21.50
N ARG A 663 -39.07 -49.22 20.83
CA ARG A 663 -40.39 -49.34 20.18
C ARG A 663 -40.27 -50.08 18.85
N LYS A 664 -41.02 -51.19 18.75
CA LYS A 664 -41.34 -51.90 17.50
C LYS A 664 -42.12 -50.98 16.56
N TYR A 665 -41.64 -50.81 15.33
CA TYR A 665 -42.44 -50.25 14.23
C TYR A 665 -43.10 -51.39 13.44
N THR A 666 -44.41 -51.51 13.59
CA THR A 666 -45.28 -52.26 12.69
C THR A 666 -45.72 -51.37 11.53
N LYS A 667 -45.41 -51.79 10.29
CA LYS A 667 -46.06 -51.33 9.05
C LYS A 667 -47.55 -51.67 9.08
N LYS A 668 -48.43 -50.72 8.71
CA LYS A 668 -49.40 -50.91 7.60
C LYS A 668 -50.20 -49.63 7.31
N ALA A 669 -50.55 -49.54 6.02
CA ALA A 669 -51.28 -48.50 5.31
C ALA A 669 -52.58 -48.03 5.99
N SER A 670 -52.83 -46.72 6.00
CA SER A 670 -53.69 -45.99 5.04
C SER A 670 -53.52 -44.50 5.27
#